data_AF-A0A812PB34-F1
#
_entry.id   AF-A0A812PB34-F1
#
_cell.length_a   1.000
_cell.length_b   1.000
_cell.length_c   1.000
_cell.angle_alpha   90.00
_cell.angle_beta   90.00
_cell.angle_gamma   90.00
#
_symmetry.space_group_name_H-M   'P 1'
#
loop_
_entity.id
_entity.type
_entity.pdbx_description
1 polymer ?
#
loop_
_entity_poly.entity_id
_entity_poly.type
_entity_poly.pdbx_seq_one_letter_code
_entity_poly.pdbx_strand_id
1 'polypeptide(L)'
;MFLTRSRRPELVNTQQLVDAKRNEASTEEHLQALTNRQLGRLKSEIVRLHKVLEDTQDQINAFSNELMRGNEKLDQFAQLAQEKSLDQAPEPAAPKALQETPAGTAEPAAETPELSSNTVTFTFKLPDGSVKNINFDAKPLGMDFFKTTPLCIKAVKPNSLAEKAGILPQWVMTHTQGEPMPDDLNASILKLSQAVKDLKKAANAGSRAEPPLFKLEMNWNQEELEQWAIAARQKEEDELTLEKYRRADDSKLRDFAELERSVSLCVYNAVLLDMTQRSATTSTLGQLLMHRPRICSFGKDTRERCELREDAHCCHIKPSDPDYGQFKGNASHMVPGWVVVDLDLPPEQRWAAAMKNAAEPLKKMITHFKSFVGVLSEELFKLIEDSPKFKKLAEQVLTDMGEYGLEMRGIANATGISEEEILFVNMMYEIEGGCTSIVAQDADGHVVHGRNLDFGLFFGEDWKHLQWTLTEDLRPLLRNVHFVRGKASLYDSTVFLGYVGSLTAVKKGGFSVTVNTRYDSTHWAALLAFLEGKGSGNFLSLLLREVFVHNSTYPEALDTIRHAKLLGPAYVIIGGTARGEGAILERSATNVVGERLLADEAAKGRNSVVETNWDFGKDPFFDDRRSPAEHCLSERFNENITFSGLFSVLAARPNRNRLTTYTALMSAEKGELEAYLQFCKELECAPWKAETLMV
;
A
#
# COMPACT_ATOMS: atom_id res chain seq x y z
N MET A 1 63.30 26.31 -53.42
CA MET A 1 63.56 25.32 -52.34
C MET A 1 62.97 25.69 -50.97
N PHE A 2 62.71 26.95 -50.60
CA PHE A 2 62.29 27.27 -49.21
C PHE A 2 60.87 26.83 -48.82
N LEU A 3 59.88 26.94 -49.73
CA LEU A 3 58.47 26.61 -49.43
C LEU A 3 58.23 25.14 -49.00
N THR A 4 59.11 24.20 -49.37
CA THR A 4 58.96 22.77 -49.04
C THR A 4 59.57 22.36 -47.70
N ARG A 5 60.27 23.26 -46.99
CA ARG A 5 60.75 23.00 -45.62
C ARG A 5 59.71 23.38 -44.55
N SER A 6 59.00 24.50 -44.72
CA SER A 6 58.06 25.02 -43.70
C SER A 6 56.84 24.13 -43.47
N ARG A 7 56.32 23.46 -44.51
CA ARG A 7 55.08 22.66 -44.44
C ARG A 7 55.26 21.24 -43.88
N ARG A 8 56.49 20.77 -43.62
CA ARG A 8 56.72 19.41 -43.12
C ARG A 8 56.28 19.23 -41.66
N PRO A 9 56.60 20.12 -40.71
CA PRO A 9 56.09 20.04 -39.34
C PRO A 9 54.56 20.15 -39.27
N GLU A 10 53.97 21.06 -40.07
CA GLU A 10 52.52 21.23 -40.18
C GLU A 10 51.82 19.95 -40.65
N LEU A 11 52.36 19.30 -41.69
CA LEU A 11 51.84 18.04 -42.21
C LEU A 11 51.95 16.90 -41.19
N VAL A 12 53.07 16.79 -40.47
CA VAL A 12 53.26 15.77 -39.41
C VAL A 12 52.30 16.01 -38.24
N ASN A 13 52.14 17.26 -37.79
CA ASN A 13 51.20 17.61 -36.71
C ASN A 13 49.74 17.33 -37.12
N THR A 14 49.38 17.68 -38.37
CA THR A 14 48.05 17.38 -38.94
C THR A 14 47.83 15.86 -39.02
N GLN A 15 48.83 15.10 -39.43
CA GLN A 15 48.74 13.63 -39.48
C GLN A 15 48.59 13.02 -38.08
N GLN A 16 49.33 13.51 -37.09
CA GLN A 16 49.18 13.10 -35.68
C GLN A 16 47.79 13.40 -35.13
N LEU A 17 47.20 14.56 -35.47
CA LEU A 17 45.81 14.90 -35.13
C LEU A 17 44.78 13.97 -35.80
N VAL A 18 44.99 13.63 -37.08
CA VAL A 18 44.15 12.68 -37.83
C VAL A 18 44.23 11.28 -37.23
N ASP A 19 45.42 10.80 -36.88
CA ASP A 19 45.61 9.47 -36.32
C ASP A 19 45.14 9.38 -34.86
N ALA A 20 45.26 10.46 -34.07
CA ALA A 20 44.61 10.57 -32.78
C ALA A 20 43.07 10.47 -32.92
N LYS A 21 42.46 11.21 -33.86
CA LYS A 21 41.01 11.15 -34.11
C LYS A 21 40.53 9.80 -34.66
N ARG A 22 41.38 9.07 -35.40
CA ARG A 22 41.10 7.68 -35.81
C ARG A 22 41.09 6.71 -34.62
N ASN A 23 42.05 6.85 -33.70
CA ASN A 23 42.11 6.02 -32.49
C ASN A 23 40.94 6.33 -31.54
N GLU A 24 40.53 7.58 -31.46
CA GLU A 24 39.32 8.04 -30.74
C GLU A 24 38.06 7.39 -31.33
N ALA A 25 37.83 7.51 -32.65
CA ALA A 25 36.69 6.87 -33.32
C ALA A 25 36.67 5.34 -33.16
N SER A 26 37.83 4.67 -33.27
CA SER A 26 37.93 3.21 -33.06
C SER A 26 37.65 2.81 -31.60
N THR A 27 37.91 3.71 -30.64
CA THR A 27 37.54 3.53 -29.24
C THR A 27 36.04 3.69 -29.03
N GLU A 28 35.40 4.66 -29.71
CA GLU A 28 33.94 4.83 -29.69
C GLU A 28 33.21 3.63 -30.31
N GLU A 29 33.68 3.11 -31.46
CA GLU A 29 33.16 1.88 -32.09
C GLU A 29 33.24 0.68 -31.13
N HIS A 30 34.37 0.52 -30.42
CA HIS A 30 34.54 -0.56 -29.45
C HIS A 30 33.59 -0.43 -28.26
N LEU A 31 33.42 0.78 -27.72
CA LEU A 31 32.52 1.06 -26.60
C LEU A 31 31.06 0.86 -27.02
N GLN A 32 30.65 1.32 -28.20
CA GLN A 32 29.32 1.04 -28.76
C GLN A 32 29.06 -0.47 -28.91
N ALA A 33 30.07 -1.23 -29.37
CA ALA A 33 29.97 -2.69 -29.46
C ALA A 33 29.86 -3.40 -28.10
N LEU A 34 30.44 -2.84 -27.02
CA LEU A 34 30.24 -3.33 -25.65
C LEU A 34 28.85 -2.94 -25.11
N THR A 35 28.40 -1.70 -25.31
CA THR A 35 27.08 -1.22 -24.89
C THR A 35 25.97 -2.06 -25.53
N ASN A 36 26.05 -2.34 -26.84
CA ASN A 36 25.11 -3.21 -27.55
C ASN A 36 25.06 -4.65 -27.00
N ARG A 37 26.14 -5.18 -26.42
CA ARG A 37 26.16 -6.51 -25.77
C ARG A 37 25.48 -6.49 -24.39
N GLN A 38 25.63 -5.43 -23.61
CA GLN A 38 24.93 -5.30 -22.32
C GLN A 38 23.43 -5.03 -22.53
N LEU A 39 23.09 -4.21 -23.53
CA LEU A 39 21.72 -3.98 -24.01
C LEU A 39 21.01 -5.29 -24.37
N GLY A 40 21.70 -6.20 -25.07
CA GLY A 40 21.19 -7.55 -25.35
C GLY A 40 20.97 -8.41 -24.09
N ARG A 41 21.86 -8.32 -23.10
CA ARG A 41 21.71 -9.05 -21.82
C ARG A 41 20.55 -8.53 -20.98
N LEU A 42 20.42 -7.21 -20.85
CA LEU A 42 19.31 -6.57 -20.13
C LEU A 42 17.95 -6.93 -20.76
N LYS A 43 17.85 -6.96 -22.10
CA LYS A 43 16.63 -7.43 -22.79
C LYS A 43 16.28 -8.88 -22.41
N SER A 44 17.25 -9.80 -22.43
CA SER A 44 17.00 -11.20 -22.02
C SER A 44 16.59 -11.32 -20.54
N GLU A 45 17.17 -10.52 -19.65
CA GLU A 45 16.85 -10.55 -18.22
C GLU A 45 15.48 -9.93 -17.91
N ILE A 46 15.08 -8.87 -18.63
CA ILE A 46 13.72 -8.31 -18.55
C ILE A 46 12.69 -9.34 -19.03
N VAL A 47 12.95 -10.07 -20.11
CA VAL A 47 12.07 -11.17 -20.57
C VAL A 47 12.00 -12.30 -19.52
N ARG A 48 13.13 -12.63 -18.87
CA ARG A 48 13.16 -13.61 -17.77
C ARG A 48 12.31 -13.14 -16.58
N LEU A 49 12.39 -11.87 -16.21
CA LEU A 49 11.64 -11.29 -15.09
C LEU A 49 10.15 -11.14 -15.40
N HIS A 50 9.76 -10.78 -16.62
CA HIS A 50 8.34 -10.80 -17.05
C HIS A 50 7.77 -12.21 -16.92
N LYS A 51 8.50 -13.25 -17.37
CA LYS A 51 8.02 -14.61 -17.18
C LYS A 51 7.89 -15.01 -15.70
N VAL A 52 8.82 -14.60 -14.82
CA VAL A 52 8.67 -14.85 -13.37
C VAL A 52 7.45 -14.12 -12.79
N LEU A 53 7.12 -12.92 -13.31
CA LEU A 53 5.91 -12.19 -12.96
C LEU A 53 4.65 -12.96 -13.38
N GLU A 54 4.59 -13.44 -14.62
CA GLU A 54 3.50 -14.29 -15.14
C GLU A 54 3.36 -15.59 -14.32
N ASP A 55 4.46 -16.36 -14.17
CA ASP A 55 4.49 -17.62 -13.41
C ASP A 55 4.06 -17.42 -11.94
N THR A 56 4.25 -16.22 -11.37
CA THR A 56 3.83 -15.86 -10.00
C THR A 56 2.39 -15.36 -9.95
N GLN A 57 1.93 -14.60 -10.93
CA GLN A 57 0.54 -14.15 -11.03
C GLN A 57 -0.41 -15.35 -11.23
N ASP A 58 -0.01 -16.35 -12.01
CA ASP A 58 -0.76 -17.61 -12.14
C ASP A 58 -0.89 -18.35 -10.80
N GLN A 59 0.14 -18.32 -9.95
CA GLN A 59 0.08 -18.90 -8.60
C GLN A 59 -0.85 -18.10 -7.67
N ILE A 60 -0.83 -16.77 -7.75
CA ILE A 60 -1.76 -15.88 -7.02
C ILE A 60 -3.21 -16.13 -7.48
N ASN A 61 -3.45 -16.26 -8.79
CA ASN A 61 -4.77 -16.51 -9.36
C ASN A 61 -5.28 -17.91 -8.98
N ALA A 62 -4.43 -18.94 -9.02
CA ALA A 62 -4.76 -20.28 -8.54
C ALA A 62 -5.15 -20.26 -7.05
N PHE A 63 -4.36 -19.58 -6.21
CA PHE A 63 -4.64 -19.44 -4.77
C PHE A 63 -5.92 -18.62 -4.50
N SER A 64 -6.17 -17.55 -5.25
CA SER A 64 -7.40 -16.76 -5.17
C SER A 64 -8.64 -17.62 -5.48
N ASN A 65 -8.57 -18.49 -6.48
CA ASN A 65 -9.61 -19.47 -6.80
C ASN A 65 -9.82 -20.52 -5.70
N GLU A 66 -8.77 -20.96 -4.99
CA GLU A 66 -8.92 -21.82 -3.81
C GLU A 66 -9.55 -21.08 -2.62
N LEU A 67 -9.19 -19.81 -2.41
CA LEU A 67 -9.75 -18.97 -1.34
C LEU A 67 -11.23 -18.65 -1.61
N MET A 68 -11.61 -18.36 -2.86
CA MET A 68 -13.02 -18.24 -3.26
C MET A 68 -13.81 -19.51 -2.95
N ARG A 69 -13.31 -20.69 -3.33
CA ARG A 69 -13.93 -22.00 -3.00
C ARG A 69 -13.95 -22.31 -1.50
N GLY A 70 -13.08 -21.68 -0.72
CA GLY A 70 -13.11 -21.69 0.74
C GLY A 70 -14.28 -20.86 1.28
N ASN A 71 -14.39 -19.61 0.81
CA ASN A 71 -15.45 -18.69 1.20
C ASN A 71 -16.84 -19.18 0.75
N GLU A 72 -17.00 -19.70 -0.48
CA GLU A 72 -18.26 -20.30 -0.95
C GLU A 72 -18.75 -21.43 -0.03
N LYS A 73 -17.83 -22.22 0.55
CA LYS A 73 -18.17 -23.26 1.53
C LYS A 73 -18.53 -22.67 2.89
N LEU A 74 -17.83 -21.62 3.33
CA LEU A 74 -18.17 -20.91 4.57
C LEU A 74 -19.55 -20.25 4.47
N ASP A 75 -19.89 -19.64 3.32
CA ASP A 75 -21.20 -19.07 3.04
C ASP A 75 -22.29 -20.16 2.99
N GLN A 76 -22.01 -21.33 2.38
CA GLN A 76 -22.91 -22.49 2.43
C GLN A 76 -23.12 -22.99 3.87
N PHE A 77 -22.07 -23.05 4.69
CA PHE A 77 -22.21 -23.39 6.12
C PHE A 77 -22.99 -22.34 6.90
N ALA A 78 -22.82 -21.05 6.58
CA ALA A 78 -23.59 -19.96 7.19
C ALA A 78 -25.07 -20.03 6.82
N GLN A 79 -25.41 -20.26 5.55
CA GLN A 79 -26.78 -20.48 5.08
C GLN A 79 -27.42 -21.70 5.75
N LEU A 80 -26.72 -22.84 5.80
CA LEU A 80 -27.20 -24.06 6.48
C LEU A 80 -27.34 -23.90 8.01
N ALA A 81 -26.62 -22.96 8.63
CA ALA A 81 -26.82 -22.58 10.03
C ALA A 81 -28.02 -21.64 10.20
N GLN A 82 -28.28 -20.77 9.22
CA GLN A 82 -29.38 -19.81 9.22
C GLN A 82 -30.73 -20.47 8.92
N GLU A 83 -30.80 -21.45 8.02
CA GLU A 83 -32.00 -22.26 7.81
C GLU A 83 -32.39 -23.02 9.09
N LYS A 84 -31.41 -23.63 9.77
CA LYS A 84 -31.63 -24.37 11.02
C LYS A 84 -32.10 -23.50 12.20
N SER A 85 -31.91 -22.18 12.16
CA SER A 85 -32.38 -21.30 13.24
C SER A 85 -33.86 -20.92 13.13
N LEU A 86 -34.49 -21.13 11.97
CA LEU A 86 -35.89 -20.78 11.73
C LEU A 86 -36.88 -21.85 12.21
N ASP A 87 -36.47 -23.12 12.28
CA ASP A 87 -37.32 -24.24 12.70
C ASP A 87 -37.51 -24.37 14.24
N GLN A 88 -36.90 -23.50 15.06
CA GLN A 88 -36.85 -23.66 16.53
C GLN A 88 -37.28 -22.43 17.35
N ALA A 89 -38.29 -21.68 16.88
CA ALA A 89 -38.89 -20.57 17.62
C ALA A 89 -40.28 -20.95 18.23
N PRO A 90 -40.38 -21.26 19.54
CA PRO A 90 -41.67 -21.51 20.19
C PRO A 90 -42.42 -20.20 20.54
N GLU A 91 -43.76 -20.22 20.48
CA GLU A 91 -44.60 -19.07 20.83
C GLU A 91 -44.55 -18.68 22.33
N PRO A 92 -44.74 -17.38 22.67
CA PRO A 92 -44.65 -16.90 24.04
C PRO A 92 -45.92 -17.16 24.86
N ALA A 93 -45.82 -18.01 25.89
CA ALA A 93 -46.89 -18.23 26.87
C ALA A 93 -46.86 -17.22 28.04
N ALA A 94 -48.04 -16.75 28.46
CA ALA A 94 -48.20 -15.77 29.55
C ALA A 94 -48.13 -16.41 30.96
N PRO A 95 -47.72 -15.66 32.01
CA PRO A 95 -47.28 -16.24 33.28
C PRO A 95 -48.39 -16.54 34.30
N LYS A 96 -48.18 -17.60 35.11
CA LYS A 96 -48.81 -17.83 36.42
C LYS A 96 -47.78 -18.44 37.40
N ALA A 97 -48.08 -18.43 38.69
CA ALA A 97 -47.07 -18.53 39.75
C ALA A 97 -47.48 -19.36 40.99
N LEU A 98 -46.46 -19.65 41.81
CA LEU A 98 -46.45 -20.03 43.24
C LEU A 98 -46.72 -21.50 43.66
N GLN A 99 -45.80 -21.98 44.53
CA GLN A 99 -45.98 -22.95 45.63
C GLN A 99 -46.16 -24.45 45.24
N GLU A 100 -45.74 -25.48 46.02
CA GLU A 100 -45.29 -25.61 47.43
C GLU A 100 -44.04 -26.53 47.63
N THR A 101 -43.51 -26.59 48.88
CA THR A 101 -42.57 -27.59 49.47
C THR A 101 -43.00 -27.84 50.95
N PRO A 102 -42.45 -28.77 51.78
CA PRO A 102 -41.31 -29.72 51.67
C PRO A 102 -41.82 -31.20 51.74
N ALA A 103 -41.21 -32.28 52.28
CA ALA A 103 -40.00 -32.61 53.07
C ALA A 103 -39.65 -34.12 52.88
N GLY A 104 -38.63 -34.78 53.48
CA GLY A 104 -37.50 -34.40 54.34
C GLY A 104 -36.98 -35.59 55.18
N THR A 105 -35.72 -35.56 55.64
CA THR A 105 -35.04 -36.50 56.62
C THR A 105 -34.88 -38.00 56.23
N ALA A 106 -33.83 -38.74 56.62
CA ALA A 106 -32.53 -38.41 57.25
C ALA A 106 -31.46 -39.52 57.05
N GLU A 107 -30.21 -39.18 57.42
CA GLU A 107 -29.00 -39.99 57.67
C GLU A 107 -29.12 -41.06 58.78
N PRO A 108 -28.06 -41.86 59.13
CA PRO A 108 -26.74 -42.10 58.49
C PRO A 108 -26.32 -43.60 58.41
N ALA A 109 -25.16 -43.89 57.80
CA ALA A 109 -24.03 -44.68 58.36
C ALA A 109 -22.98 -45.00 57.28
N ALA A 110 -21.72 -45.26 57.67
CA ALA A 110 -20.59 -45.47 56.74
C ALA A 110 -19.80 -46.75 57.03
N GLU A 111 -19.31 -47.40 55.97
CA GLU A 111 -18.30 -48.46 56.01
C GLU A 111 -17.40 -48.42 54.75
N THR A 112 -16.20 -49.01 54.84
CA THR A 112 -15.10 -48.93 53.86
C THR A 112 -14.09 -50.06 54.13
N PRO A 113 -13.16 -50.42 53.21
CA PRO A 113 -13.08 -50.16 51.76
C PRO A 113 -12.79 -51.43 50.92
N GLU A 114 -12.76 -51.32 49.59
CA GLU A 114 -11.94 -52.21 48.73
C GLU A 114 -11.14 -51.40 47.68
N LEU A 115 -10.03 -51.98 47.20
CA LEU A 115 -9.04 -51.33 46.34
C LEU A 115 -9.18 -51.73 44.87
N SER A 116 -9.28 -50.75 43.99
CA SER A 116 -8.76 -50.85 42.62
C SER A 116 -7.93 -49.61 42.29
N SER A 117 -6.66 -49.82 41.94
CA SER A 117 -5.69 -48.74 41.74
C SER A 117 -5.54 -48.41 40.27
N ASN A 118 -6.07 -47.25 39.84
CA ASN A 118 -5.73 -46.64 38.55
C ASN A 118 -4.27 -46.16 38.58
N THR A 119 -3.34 -47.10 38.41
CA THR A 119 -1.89 -46.85 38.32
C THR A 119 -1.36 -47.33 36.98
N VAL A 120 -0.50 -46.52 36.37
CA VAL A 120 0.04 -46.75 35.03
C VAL A 120 1.55 -46.92 35.12
N THR A 121 2.05 -48.06 34.65
CA THR A 121 3.48 -48.37 34.60
C THR A 121 4.10 -47.93 33.28
N PHE A 122 5.23 -47.25 33.34
CA PHE A 122 6.11 -46.97 32.20
C PHE A 122 7.47 -47.63 32.40
N THR A 123 7.99 -48.24 31.35
CA THR A 123 9.32 -48.86 31.32
C THR A 123 10.28 -47.97 30.56
N PHE A 124 11.39 -47.61 31.20
CA PHE A 124 12.44 -46.78 30.64
C PHE A 124 13.75 -47.55 30.55
N LYS A 125 14.47 -47.40 29.42
CA LYS A 125 15.87 -47.78 29.29
C LYS A 125 16.76 -46.58 29.55
N LEU A 126 17.77 -46.76 30.39
CA LEU A 126 18.71 -45.74 30.83
C LEU A 126 19.95 -45.70 29.91
N PRO A 127 20.74 -44.61 29.92
CA PRO A 127 21.98 -44.49 29.14
C PRO A 127 23.05 -45.55 29.46
N ASP A 128 23.03 -46.13 30.66
CA ASP A 128 23.90 -47.25 31.07
C ASP A 128 23.41 -48.63 30.55
N GLY A 129 22.29 -48.66 29.83
CA GLY A 129 21.67 -49.86 29.30
C GLY A 129 20.71 -50.57 30.26
N SER A 130 20.64 -50.15 31.54
CA SER A 130 19.70 -50.69 32.53
C SER A 130 18.26 -50.31 32.24
N VAL A 131 17.31 -51.00 32.87
CA VAL A 131 15.86 -50.80 32.66
C VAL A 131 15.17 -50.56 33.99
N LYS A 132 14.29 -49.55 34.06
CA LYS A 132 13.49 -49.21 35.25
C LYS A 132 12.00 -49.12 34.90
N ASN A 133 11.16 -49.65 35.77
CA ASN A 133 9.71 -49.48 35.73
C ASN A 133 9.31 -48.41 36.76
N ILE A 134 8.51 -47.43 36.35
CA ILE A 134 7.97 -46.36 37.20
C ILE A 134 6.44 -46.38 37.11
N ASN A 135 5.76 -46.33 38.25
CA ASN A 135 4.30 -46.29 38.33
C ASN A 135 3.83 -44.87 38.66
N PHE A 136 2.72 -44.45 38.03
CA PHE A 136 2.03 -43.19 38.33
C PHE A 136 0.54 -43.42 38.60
N ASP A 137 0.01 -42.77 39.61
CA ASP A 137 -1.40 -42.81 40.07
C ASP A 137 -2.19 -41.54 39.71
N ALA A 138 -1.48 -40.44 39.42
CA ALA A 138 -2.05 -39.14 39.14
C ALA A 138 -1.38 -38.44 37.94
N LYS A 139 -2.02 -37.37 37.46
CA LYS A 139 -1.54 -36.48 36.38
C LYS A 139 -1.69 -35.00 36.77
N PRO A 140 -0.91 -34.07 36.20
CA PRO A 140 0.08 -34.24 35.11
C PRO A 140 1.39 -34.89 35.56
N LEU A 141 2.00 -35.68 34.66
CA LEU A 141 3.26 -36.38 34.94
C LEU A 141 4.48 -35.44 34.99
N GLY A 142 4.56 -34.50 34.04
CA GLY A 142 5.65 -33.51 33.97
C GLY A 142 6.90 -33.90 33.18
N MET A 143 6.82 -34.92 32.32
CA MET A 143 7.88 -35.25 31.34
C MET A 143 7.62 -34.52 30.01
N ASP A 144 8.67 -33.95 29.41
CA ASP A 144 8.68 -33.49 28.01
C ASP A 144 9.62 -34.39 27.19
N PHE A 145 9.19 -34.78 25.99
CA PHE A 145 9.94 -35.70 25.11
C PHE A 145 10.53 -34.99 23.88
N PHE A 146 11.56 -35.60 23.28
CA PHE A 146 11.97 -35.26 21.91
C PHE A 146 10.92 -35.75 20.89
N LYS A 147 10.73 -35.01 19.80
CA LYS A 147 9.77 -35.35 18.72
C LYS A 147 10.39 -36.36 17.73
N THR A 148 10.84 -37.49 18.25
CA THR A 148 11.57 -38.55 17.54
C THR A 148 11.28 -39.89 18.19
N THR A 149 11.22 -40.97 17.42
CA THR A 149 11.20 -42.34 17.95
C THR A 149 12.62 -42.93 18.00
N PRO A 150 12.94 -43.77 19.02
CA PRO A 150 12.12 -44.08 20.19
C PRO A 150 12.00 -42.87 21.14
N LEU A 151 10.88 -42.79 21.88
CA LEU A 151 10.56 -41.61 22.70
C LEU A 151 11.55 -41.41 23.85
N CYS A 152 12.44 -40.42 23.68
CA CYS A 152 13.46 -40.04 24.64
C CYS A 152 13.04 -38.79 25.44
N ILE A 153 13.29 -38.76 26.74
CA ILE A 153 12.97 -37.64 27.62
C ILE A 153 13.95 -36.48 27.36
N LYS A 154 13.38 -35.33 26.99
CA LYS A 154 14.09 -34.06 26.78
C LYS A 154 14.26 -33.28 28.08
N ALA A 155 13.21 -33.21 28.89
CA ALA A 155 13.19 -32.47 30.15
C ALA A 155 12.17 -33.05 31.13
N VAL A 156 12.33 -32.72 32.40
CA VAL A 156 11.37 -33.02 33.48
C VAL A 156 11.07 -31.71 34.21
N LYS A 157 9.81 -31.46 34.55
CA LYS A 157 9.34 -30.18 35.09
C LYS A 157 9.53 -30.12 36.61
N PRO A 158 10.01 -28.99 37.17
CA PRO A 158 10.13 -28.82 38.61
C PRO A 158 8.81 -29.04 39.36
N ASN A 159 8.89 -29.60 40.57
CA ASN A 159 7.80 -30.03 41.45
C ASN A 159 6.85 -31.10 40.88
N SER A 160 7.13 -31.67 39.71
CA SER A 160 6.27 -32.66 39.05
C SER A 160 6.35 -34.07 39.67
N LEU A 161 5.41 -34.93 39.29
CA LEU A 161 5.44 -36.34 39.68
C LEU A 161 6.65 -37.08 39.10
N ALA A 162 7.07 -36.76 37.87
CA ALA A 162 8.24 -37.36 37.24
C ALA A 162 9.57 -36.94 37.91
N GLU A 163 9.67 -35.69 38.39
CA GLU A 163 10.82 -35.25 39.20
C GLU A 163 10.87 -36.02 40.53
N LYS A 164 9.73 -36.13 41.22
CA LYS A 164 9.60 -36.90 42.47
C LYS A 164 9.87 -38.40 42.29
N ALA A 165 9.61 -38.94 41.10
CA ALA A 165 9.95 -40.31 40.70
C ALA A 165 11.43 -40.50 40.29
N GLY A 166 12.25 -39.44 40.34
CA GLY A 166 13.68 -39.51 40.00
C GLY A 166 13.97 -39.77 38.53
N ILE A 167 13.04 -39.41 37.64
CA ILE A 167 13.22 -39.53 36.19
C ILE A 167 14.15 -38.41 35.70
N LEU A 168 15.09 -38.75 34.81
CA LEU A 168 16.06 -37.82 34.24
C LEU A 168 15.94 -37.73 32.71
N PRO A 169 16.45 -36.66 32.08
CA PRO A 169 16.64 -36.58 30.64
C PRO A 169 17.51 -37.72 30.07
N GLN A 170 17.41 -37.95 28.76
CA GLN A 170 18.09 -39.01 28.01
C GLN A 170 17.65 -40.46 28.36
N TRP A 171 16.60 -40.63 29.18
CA TRP A 171 15.95 -41.93 29.36
C TRP A 171 14.97 -42.18 28.22
N VAL A 172 14.93 -43.40 27.70
CA VAL A 172 14.09 -43.79 26.55
C VAL A 172 12.93 -44.65 27.03
N MET A 173 11.69 -44.23 26.78
CA MET A 173 10.50 -45.04 27.08
C MET A 173 10.40 -46.19 26.07
N THR A 174 10.39 -47.43 26.56
CA THR A 174 10.33 -48.64 25.73
C THR A 174 8.99 -49.36 25.80
N HIS A 175 8.30 -49.31 26.95
CA HIS A 175 6.99 -49.95 27.13
C HIS A 175 6.02 -49.07 27.95
N THR A 176 4.72 -49.22 27.66
CA THR A 176 3.58 -48.60 28.36
C THR A 176 2.65 -49.73 28.84
N GLN A 177 2.40 -49.82 30.15
CA GLN A 177 1.64 -50.91 30.78
C GLN A 177 2.13 -52.33 30.39
N GLY A 178 3.43 -52.49 30.16
CA GLY A 178 4.06 -53.75 29.71
C GLY A 178 4.10 -53.96 28.19
N GLU A 179 3.31 -53.21 27.41
CA GLU A 179 3.27 -53.29 25.96
C GLU A 179 4.32 -52.37 25.29
N PRO A 180 5.07 -52.83 24.26
CA PRO A 180 6.14 -52.05 23.64
C PRO A 180 5.64 -50.78 22.94
N MET A 181 6.50 -49.76 22.84
CA MET A 181 6.18 -48.51 22.15
C MET A 181 6.27 -48.64 20.62
N PRO A 182 5.31 -48.08 19.86
CA PRO A 182 5.36 -48.06 18.39
C PRO A 182 6.53 -47.23 17.85
N ASP A 183 7.14 -47.70 16.76
CA ASP A 183 8.22 -46.99 16.05
C ASP A 183 7.74 -45.72 15.30
N ASP A 184 6.43 -45.54 15.12
CA ASP A 184 5.85 -44.26 14.68
C ASP A 184 5.60 -43.30 15.84
N LEU A 185 5.93 -42.03 15.63
CA LEU A 185 5.84 -40.96 16.63
C LEU A 185 4.38 -40.65 17.01
N ASN A 186 3.45 -40.64 16.04
CA ASN A 186 2.06 -40.28 16.31
C ASN A 186 1.34 -41.40 17.06
N ALA A 187 1.56 -42.65 16.66
CA ALA A 187 1.09 -43.84 17.38
C ALA A 187 1.68 -43.92 18.81
N SER A 188 2.98 -43.60 18.98
CA SER A 188 3.61 -43.53 20.30
C SER A 188 3.00 -42.43 21.19
N ILE A 189 2.77 -41.22 20.66
CA ILE A 189 2.10 -40.13 21.40
C ILE A 189 0.66 -40.49 21.75
N LEU A 190 -0.09 -41.11 20.82
CA LEU A 190 -1.46 -41.56 21.04
C LEU A 190 -1.53 -42.64 22.13
N LYS A 191 -0.62 -43.63 22.11
CA LYS A 191 -0.53 -44.68 23.14
C LYS A 191 -0.22 -44.09 24.53
N LEU A 192 0.64 -43.09 24.60
CA LEU A 192 0.94 -42.35 25.84
C LEU A 192 -0.27 -41.55 26.35
N SER A 193 -0.97 -40.86 25.47
CA SER A 193 -2.20 -40.11 25.81
C SER A 193 -3.30 -41.04 26.34
N GLN A 194 -3.52 -42.16 25.64
CA GLN A 194 -4.45 -43.21 26.04
C GLN A 194 -4.09 -43.80 27.42
N ALA A 195 -2.82 -44.13 27.65
CA ALA A 195 -2.36 -44.71 28.92
C ALA A 195 -2.52 -43.76 30.11
N VAL A 196 -2.45 -42.43 29.92
CA VAL A 196 -2.59 -41.41 31.00
C VAL A 196 -4.03 -40.90 31.14
N LYS A 197 -4.94 -41.30 30.24
CA LYS A 197 -6.31 -40.80 30.16
C LYS A 197 -7.08 -40.93 31.48
N ASP A 198 -6.93 -42.06 32.17
CA ASP A 198 -7.77 -42.41 33.33
C ASP A 198 -7.06 -42.25 34.69
N LEU A 199 -5.86 -41.64 34.71
CA LEU A 199 -5.22 -41.17 35.94
C LEU A 199 -5.95 -39.95 36.52
N LYS A 200 -6.05 -39.89 37.85
CA LYS A 200 -6.73 -38.80 38.58
C LYS A 200 -5.91 -37.50 38.48
N LYS A 201 -6.56 -36.34 38.45
CA LYS A 201 -5.82 -35.05 38.55
C LYS A 201 -5.32 -34.87 39.98
N ALA A 202 -4.04 -34.54 40.15
CA ALA A 202 -3.49 -34.21 41.46
C ALA A 202 -4.12 -32.91 42.01
N ALA A 203 -4.38 -32.86 43.33
CA ALA A 203 -4.89 -31.66 43.99
C ALA A 203 -3.75 -30.64 44.16
N ASN A 204 -3.86 -29.48 43.49
CA ASN A 204 -2.85 -28.43 43.56
C ASN A 204 -2.89 -27.71 44.91
N ALA A 205 -1.77 -27.75 45.64
CA ALA A 205 -1.53 -26.87 46.78
C ALA A 205 -0.85 -25.57 46.32
N GLY A 206 -1.47 -24.43 46.63
CA GLY A 206 -0.98 -23.08 46.29
C GLY A 206 -2.09 -22.06 46.50
N SER A 207 -1.91 -21.08 47.39
CA SER A 207 -3.00 -20.33 48.00
C SER A 207 -3.43 -19.06 47.26
N ARG A 208 -4.69 -18.69 47.51
CA ARG A 208 -5.44 -17.53 47.02
C ARG A 208 -5.29 -16.32 47.97
N ALA A 209 -5.43 -15.12 47.41
CA ALA A 209 -5.94 -13.91 48.07
C ALA A 209 -6.85 -13.19 47.04
N GLU A 210 -8.04 -12.66 47.34
CA GLU A 210 -8.82 -12.62 48.59
C GLU A 210 -10.36 -12.75 48.30
N PRO A 211 -11.32 -12.43 49.21
CA PRO A 211 -12.75 -12.77 49.09
C PRO A 211 -13.66 -11.51 49.07
N PRO A 212 -14.98 -11.57 49.37
CA PRO A 212 -15.94 -12.69 49.33
C PRO A 212 -17.09 -12.45 48.33
N LEU A 213 -17.68 -13.53 47.81
CA LEU A 213 -18.93 -13.45 47.03
C LEU A 213 -20.12 -13.88 47.90
N PHE A 214 -21.19 -13.09 47.93
CA PHE A 214 -22.50 -13.59 48.33
C PHE A 214 -22.99 -14.57 47.25
N LYS A 215 -23.62 -15.68 47.65
CA LYS A 215 -24.07 -16.72 46.70
C LYS A 215 -25.07 -16.16 45.69
N LEU A 216 -24.69 -16.20 44.41
CA LEU A 216 -25.66 -16.42 43.34
C LEU A 216 -25.49 -17.87 42.88
N GLU A 217 -26.41 -18.75 43.29
CA GLU A 217 -26.42 -20.14 42.85
C GLU A 217 -27.05 -20.22 41.46
N MET A 218 -26.20 -20.04 40.43
CA MET A 218 -26.58 -20.43 39.07
C MET A 218 -26.49 -21.95 38.96
N ASN A 219 -27.65 -22.61 39.10
CA ASN A 219 -27.85 -24.00 38.71
C ASN A 219 -27.78 -24.10 37.18
N TRP A 220 -26.57 -24.10 36.64
CA TRP A 220 -26.34 -24.46 35.24
C TRP A 220 -26.82 -25.89 35.01
N ASN A 221 -27.70 -26.07 34.03
CA ASN A 221 -28.12 -27.37 33.57
C ASN A 221 -26.91 -28.11 32.96
N GLN A 222 -26.94 -29.44 33.00
CA GLN A 222 -25.86 -30.27 32.48
C GLN A 222 -25.64 -30.03 30.97
N GLU A 223 -26.71 -29.74 30.23
CA GLU A 223 -26.66 -29.33 28.81
C GLU A 223 -25.96 -27.99 28.60
N GLU A 224 -26.13 -27.00 29.50
CA GLU A 224 -25.44 -25.70 29.38
C GLU A 224 -23.94 -25.85 29.62
N LEU A 225 -23.53 -26.66 30.61
CA LEU A 225 -22.12 -26.99 30.84
C LEU A 225 -21.50 -27.74 29.66
N GLU A 226 -22.26 -28.60 28.98
CA GLU A 226 -21.81 -29.26 27.75
C GLU A 226 -21.73 -28.27 26.57
N GLN A 227 -22.67 -27.32 26.43
CA GLN A 227 -22.58 -26.25 25.43
C GLN A 227 -21.37 -25.33 25.67
N TRP A 228 -21.08 -24.93 26.91
CA TRP A 228 -19.87 -24.17 27.25
C TRP A 228 -18.58 -24.98 27.00
N ALA A 229 -18.59 -26.30 27.24
CA ALA A 229 -17.46 -27.18 26.93
C ALA A 229 -17.23 -27.35 25.42
N ILE A 230 -18.32 -27.43 24.63
CA ILE A 230 -18.26 -27.43 23.16
C ILE A 230 -17.74 -26.09 22.67
N ALA A 231 -18.29 -24.96 23.14
CA ALA A 231 -17.85 -23.61 22.74
C ALA A 231 -16.38 -23.32 23.11
N ALA A 232 -15.91 -23.79 24.27
CA ALA A 232 -14.51 -23.68 24.66
C ALA A 232 -13.58 -24.49 23.75
N ARG A 233 -14.01 -25.68 23.32
CA ARG A 233 -13.27 -26.54 22.40
C ARG A 233 -13.28 -25.99 20.98
N GLN A 234 -14.43 -25.48 20.53
CA GLN A 234 -14.59 -24.77 19.26
C GLN A 234 -13.59 -23.62 19.20
N LYS A 235 -13.54 -22.79 20.27
CA LYS A 235 -12.58 -21.69 20.40
C LYS A 235 -11.11 -22.14 20.35
N GLU A 236 -10.74 -23.28 20.96
CA GLU A 236 -9.37 -23.81 20.88
C GLU A 236 -9.02 -24.31 19.46
N GLU A 237 -9.99 -24.90 18.75
CA GLU A 237 -9.84 -25.32 17.35
C GLU A 237 -9.82 -24.12 16.38
N ASP A 238 -10.58 -23.06 16.66
CA ASP A 238 -10.59 -21.77 15.96
C ASP A 238 -9.26 -21.02 16.18
N GLU A 239 -8.74 -20.97 17.40
CA GLU A 239 -7.45 -20.34 17.75
C GLU A 239 -6.27 -21.07 17.11
N LEU A 240 -6.29 -22.41 17.10
CA LEU A 240 -5.31 -23.22 16.35
C LEU A 240 -5.43 -23.01 14.83
N THR A 241 -6.62 -22.68 14.33
CA THR A 241 -6.88 -22.43 12.91
C THR A 241 -6.45 -21.02 12.51
N LEU A 242 -6.70 -20.01 13.34
CA LEU A 242 -6.16 -18.65 13.21
C LEU A 242 -4.63 -18.63 13.19
N GLU A 243 -3.95 -19.40 14.05
CA GLU A 243 -2.48 -19.48 14.03
C GLU A 243 -1.93 -20.22 12.78
N LYS A 244 -2.71 -21.10 12.14
CA LYS A 244 -2.36 -21.65 10.81
C LYS A 244 -2.51 -20.59 9.72
N TYR A 245 -3.63 -19.87 9.69
CA TYR A 245 -3.85 -18.78 8.72
C TYR A 245 -2.79 -17.70 8.88
N ARG A 246 -2.51 -17.24 10.10
CA ARG A 246 -1.46 -16.24 10.39
C ARG A 246 -0.08 -16.66 9.87
N ARG A 247 0.29 -17.94 9.97
CA ARG A 247 1.55 -18.46 9.41
C ARG A 247 1.56 -18.62 7.89
N ALA A 248 0.40 -18.87 7.28
CA ALA A 248 0.24 -18.84 5.84
C ALA A 248 0.35 -17.40 5.33
N ASP A 249 -0.26 -16.44 6.01
CA ASP A 249 -0.20 -15.01 5.70
C ASP A 249 1.19 -14.42 5.94
N ASP A 250 1.89 -14.82 7.01
CA ASP A 250 3.32 -14.54 7.21
C ASP A 250 4.18 -15.05 6.04
N SER A 251 3.75 -16.09 5.32
CA SER A 251 4.42 -16.55 4.08
C SER A 251 4.03 -15.71 2.88
N LYS A 252 2.73 -15.50 2.64
CA LYS A 252 2.26 -14.61 1.57
C LYS A 252 2.89 -13.23 1.65
N LEU A 253 3.12 -12.69 2.86
CA LEU A 253 3.82 -11.40 3.05
C LEU A 253 5.28 -11.44 2.60
N ARG A 254 5.97 -12.58 2.68
CA ARG A 254 7.31 -12.76 2.08
C ARG A 254 7.20 -12.91 0.56
N ASP A 255 6.23 -13.67 0.09
CA ASP A 255 6.01 -13.95 -1.34
C ASP A 255 5.60 -12.66 -2.09
N PHE A 256 4.75 -11.82 -1.49
CA PHE A 256 4.41 -10.47 -1.96
C PHE A 256 5.60 -9.50 -1.88
N ALA A 257 6.44 -9.57 -0.84
CA ALA A 257 7.68 -8.77 -0.79
C ALA A 257 8.71 -9.23 -1.84
N GLU A 258 8.70 -10.51 -2.23
CA GLU A 258 9.52 -11.03 -3.34
C GLU A 258 8.93 -10.65 -4.71
N LEU A 259 7.60 -10.54 -4.83
CA LEU A 259 6.93 -9.93 -5.99
C LEU A 259 7.24 -8.43 -6.11
N GLU A 260 7.08 -7.64 -5.04
CA GLU A 260 7.43 -6.22 -4.98
C GLU A 260 8.91 -5.98 -5.37
N ARG A 261 9.80 -6.83 -4.86
CA ARG A 261 11.23 -6.83 -5.20
C ARG A 261 11.48 -7.23 -6.65
N SER A 262 10.69 -8.13 -7.23
CA SER A 262 10.79 -8.57 -8.62
C SER A 262 10.25 -7.53 -9.60
N VAL A 263 9.15 -6.85 -9.26
CA VAL A 263 8.63 -5.67 -9.96
C VAL A 263 9.66 -4.54 -9.89
N SER A 264 10.22 -4.26 -8.71
CA SER A 264 11.32 -3.29 -8.53
C SER A 264 12.53 -3.64 -9.40
N LEU A 265 12.93 -4.92 -9.47
CA LEU A 265 14.01 -5.38 -10.37
C LEU A 265 13.65 -5.24 -11.85
N CYS A 266 12.39 -5.45 -12.24
CA CYS A 266 11.94 -5.31 -13.61
C CYS A 266 11.97 -3.84 -14.05
N VAL A 267 11.42 -2.94 -13.23
CA VAL A 267 11.49 -1.48 -13.40
C VAL A 267 12.95 -1.02 -13.45
N TYR A 268 13.79 -1.44 -12.49
CA TYR A 268 15.22 -1.14 -12.46
C TYR A 268 15.94 -1.57 -13.74
N ASN A 269 15.73 -2.81 -14.20
CA ASN A 269 16.35 -3.31 -15.43
C ASN A 269 15.83 -2.60 -16.70
N ALA A 270 14.55 -2.22 -16.75
CA ALA A 270 13.99 -1.43 -17.85
C ALA A 270 14.62 -0.03 -17.93
N VAL A 271 14.82 0.64 -16.78
CA VAL A 271 15.51 1.93 -16.68
C VAL A 271 16.98 1.81 -17.08
N LEU A 272 17.66 0.75 -16.63
CA LEU A 272 19.04 0.44 -17.05
C LEU A 272 19.13 0.19 -18.56
N LEU A 273 18.14 -0.48 -19.16
CA LEU A 273 18.08 -0.73 -20.59
C LEU A 273 17.84 0.56 -21.39
N ASP A 274 17.03 1.50 -20.88
CA ASP A 274 16.87 2.85 -21.43
C ASP A 274 18.20 3.64 -21.37
N MET A 275 18.82 3.80 -20.20
CA MET A 275 20.10 4.51 -20.07
C MET A 275 21.21 3.89 -20.93
N THR A 276 21.27 2.57 -21.03
CA THR A 276 22.20 1.84 -21.90
C THR A 276 21.91 2.11 -23.38
N GLN A 277 20.64 2.24 -23.78
CA GLN A 277 20.26 2.65 -25.15
C GLN A 277 20.66 4.09 -25.46
N ARG A 278 20.42 5.06 -24.56
CA ARG A 278 20.82 6.47 -24.75
C ARG A 278 22.33 6.63 -24.98
N SER A 279 23.13 5.85 -24.26
CA SER A 279 24.59 5.80 -24.39
C SER A 279 25.09 5.18 -25.72
N ALA A 280 24.25 4.37 -26.39
CA ALA A 280 24.57 3.76 -27.68
C ALA A 280 24.17 4.61 -28.90
N THR A 281 23.21 5.53 -28.74
CA THR A 281 22.59 6.29 -29.84
C THR A 281 23.10 7.72 -30.00
N THR A 282 23.77 8.29 -29.00
CA THR A 282 24.35 9.64 -29.06
C THR A 282 25.87 9.58 -29.02
N SER A 283 26.57 10.41 -29.81
CA SER A 283 28.04 10.54 -29.78
C SER A 283 28.52 11.36 -28.56
N THR A 284 27.82 11.25 -27.44
CA THR A 284 27.97 12.12 -26.25
C THR A 284 28.90 11.51 -25.21
N LEU A 285 29.45 10.31 -25.46
CA LEU A 285 30.51 9.71 -24.63
C LEU A 285 31.71 10.67 -24.50
N GLY A 286 32.13 11.32 -25.59
CA GLY A 286 33.20 12.31 -25.60
C GLY A 286 32.90 13.61 -24.83
N GLN A 287 31.62 13.94 -24.56
CA GLN A 287 31.25 15.09 -23.73
C GLN A 287 31.10 14.71 -22.25
N LEU A 288 30.50 13.56 -21.94
CA LEU A 288 30.39 13.06 -20.57
C LEU A 288 31.77 12.70 -19.97
N LEU A 289 32.68 12.14 -20.77
CA LEU A 289 34.05 11.82 -20.31
C LEU A 289 34.92 13.06 -20.04
N MET A 290 34.49 14.26 -20.43
CA MET A 290 35.14 15.53 -20.07
C MET A 290 34.75 16.04 -18.67
N HIS A 291 33.83 15.36 -17.98
CA HIS A 291 33.59 15.51 -16.54
C HIS A 291 33.94 14.22 -15.80
N ARG A 292 35.23 13.90 -15.73
CA ARG A 292 35.76 12.99 -14.71
C ARG A 292 35.78 13.68 -13.35
N PRO A 293 35.09 13.18 -12.32
CA PRO A 293 35.41 13.52 -10.94
C PRO A 293 36.88 13.17 -10.68
N ARG A 294 37.65 14.07 -10.05
CA ARG A 294 39.03 13.77 -9.67
C ARG A 294 39.01 12.85 -8.45
N ILE A 295 39.42 11.59 -8.63
CA ILE A 295 39.56 10.64 -7.54
C ILE A 295 40.68 11.13 -6.60
N CYS A 296 40.30 11.65 -5.43
CA CYS A 296 41.24 12.01 -4.37
C CYS A 296 41.74 10.74 -3.65
N SER A 297 43.05 10.53 -3.63
CA SER A 297 43.68 9.46 -2.87
C SER A 297 43.84 9.84 -1.39
N PHE A 298 43.62 8.88 -0.49
CA PHE A 298 43.81 9.08 0.95
C PHE A 298 45.30 9.28 1.30
N GLY A 299 45.64 10.47 1.81
CA GLY A 299 46.95 10.79 2.37
C GLY A 299 46.82 11.46 3.74
N LYS A 300 47.65 11.06 4.70
CA LYS A 300 47.69 11.64 6.05
C LYS A 300 48.69 12.79 6.11
N ASP A 301 48.26 14.03 5.87
CA ASP A 301 48.57 15.18 6.73
C ASP A 301 47.66 16.39 6.44
N THR A 302 47.90 17.50 7.13
CA THR A 302 47.01 18.65 7.29
C THR A 302 46.99 19.65 6.13
N ARG A 303 45.79 20.18 5.85
CA ARG A 303 45.46 21.41 5.10
C ARG A 303 46.09 21.59 3.70
N GLU A 304 45.28 21.35 2.66
CA GLU A 304 44.79 22.49 1.86
C GLU A 304 43.45 22.21 1.15
N ARG A 305 42.92 23.23 0.45
CA ARG A 305 41.53 23.35 -0.03
C ARG A 305 41.05 22.22 -0.96
N CYS A 306 39.83 21.75 -0.71
CA CYS A 306 38.90 21.30 -1.75
C CYS A 306 37.69 22.25 -1.76
N GLU A 307 37.43 22.85 -2.91
CA GLU A 307 36.15 23.48 -3.26
C GLU A 307 35.53 22.64 -4.39
N LEU A 308 34.21 22.75 -4.61
CA LEU A 308 33.35 21.74 -5.26
C LEU A 308 33.15 20.49 -4.39
N ARG A 309 32.18 20.61 -3.49
CA ARG A 309 31.50 19.53 -2.80
C ARG A 309 30.06 19.60 -3.31
N GLU A 310 29.66 18.67 -4.18
CA GLU A 310 28.25 18.51 -4.55
C GLU A 310 27.57 17.77 -3.40
N ASP A 311 27.27 18.52 -2.34
CA ASP A 311 26.71 18.00 -1.10
C ASP A 311 25.24 17.62 -1.25
N ALA A 312 24.84 16.50 -0.64
CA ALA A 312 23.43 16.11 -0.48
C ALA A 312 22.69 16.97 0.57
N HIS A 313 23.06 18.25 0.67
CA HIS A 313 22.70 19.23 1.70
C HIS A 313 22.47 20.62 1.07
N CYS A 314 21.83 20.65 -0.09
CA CYS A 314 21.38 21.85 -0.79
C CYS A 314 19.99 21.59 -1.35
N CYS A 315 19.16 22.62 -1.50
CA CYS A 315 18.00 22.59 -2.40
C CYS A 315 18.40 22.01 -3.78
N HIS A 316 17.84 20.87 -4.20
CA HIS A 316 18.10 20.25 -5.51
C HIS A 316 17.47 21.02 -6.70
N ILE A 317 17.04 22.27 -6.48
CA ILE A 317 16.55 23.21 -7.49
C ILE A 317 17.72 23.60 -8.40
N LYS A 318 17.81 23.01 -9.60
CA LYS A 318 18.85 23.39 -10.57
C LYS A 318 18.44 24.70 -11.27
N PRO A 319 19.40 25.51 -11.78
CA PRO A 319 19.09 26.66 -12.65
C PRO A 319 18.40 26.31 -13.98
N SER A 320 18.20 25.01 -14.26
CA SER A 320 17.43 24.48 -15.39
C SER A 320 16.01 24.04 -15.02
N ASP A 321 15.61 24.08 -13.75
CA ASP A 321 14.23 23.83 -13.32
C ASP A 321 13.35 25.09 -13.51
N PRO A 322 12.03 24.93 -13.75
CA PRO A 322 11.10 26.04 -13.99
C PRO A 322 11.11 27.13 -12.91
N ASP A 323 11.25 28.37 -13.37
CA ASP A 323 10.98 29.56 -12.56
C ASP A 323 9.48 29.88 -12.52
N TYR A 324 8.99 30.28 -11.35
CA TYR A 324 7.60 30.66 -11.12
C TYR A 324 7.22 31.93 -11.88
N GLY A 325 8.10 32.92 -11.98
CA GLY A 325 7.86 34.15 -12.73
C GLY A 325 7.64 33.90 -14.23
N GLN A 326 8.46 33.02 -14.82
CA GLN A 326 8.31 32.57 -16.21
C GLN A 326 7.00 31.81 -16.45
N PHE A 327 6.55 31.00 -15.49
CA PHE A 327 5.29 30.25 -15.59
C PHE A 327 4.07 31.14 -15.43
N LYS A 328 4.02 31.99 -14.38
CA LYS A 328 2.95 32.97 -14.15
C LYS A 328 2.83 33.99 -15.28
N GLY A 329 3.95 34.36 -15.91
CA GLY A 329 4.00 35.27 -17.05
C GLY A 329 3.61 34.66 -18.40
N ASN A 330 3.49 33.33 -18.53
CA ASN A 330 3.26 32.65 -19.80
C ASN A 330 1.97 31.82 -19.82
N ALA A 331 0.95 32.34 -20.52
CA ALA A 331 -0.32 31.67 -20.72
C ALA A 331 -0.22 30.27 -21.39
N SER A 332 0.86 29.95 -22.11
CA SER A 332 1.04 28.59 -22.67
C SER A 332 1.44 27.53 -21.65
N HIS A 333 1.80 27.93 -20.42
CA HIS A 333 2.06 27.03 -19.30
C HIS A 333 0.88 26.95 -18.32
N MET A 334 -0.13 27.80 -18.43
CA MET A 334 -1.31 27.75 -17.56
C MET A 334 -2.26 26.62 -17.99
N VAL A 335 -3.00 26.04 -17.05
CA VAL A 335 -4.13 25.14 -17.37
C VAL A 335 -5.15 25.93 -18.21
N PRO A 336 -5.56 25.42 -19.39
CA PRO A 336 -6.17 26.24 -20.44
C PRO A 336 -7.64 26.58 -20.16
N GLY A 337 -7.84 27.70 -19.47
CA GLY A 337 -9.13 28.34 -19.27
C GLY A 337 -9.95 27.77 -18.11
N TRP A 338 -10.96 28.54 -17.73
CA TRP A 338 -11.93 28.20 -16.70
C TRP A 338 -13.26 27.75 -17.32
N VAL A 339 -13.85 26.70 -16.76
CA VAL A 339 -15.23 26.28 -17.04
C VAL A 339 -16.10 26.49 -15.79
N VAL A 340 -17.40 26.60 -15.97
CA VAL A 340 -18.37 26.73 -14.88
C VAL A 340 -19.21 25.47 -14.82
N VAL A 341 -19.32 24.88 -13.63
CA VAL A 341 -20.22 23.76 -13.33
C VAL A 341 -21.27 24.29 -12.37
N ASP A 342 -22.46 24.53 -12.89
CA ASP A 342 -23.57 25.12 -12.13
C ASP A 342 -24.43 24.04 -11.47
N LEU A 343 -24.35 23.95 -10.14
CA LEU A 343 -25.05 22.96 -9.35
C LEU A 343 -26.57 23.22 -9.27
N ASP A 344 -27.04 24.39 -9.71
CA ASP A 344 -28.48 24.69 -9.86
C ASP A 344 -29.07 24.03 -11.13
N LEU A 345 -28.23 23.55 -12.06
CA LEU A 345 -28.68 22.81 -13.25
C LEU A 345 -28.95 21.32 -12.93
N PRO A 346 -29.85 20.65 -13.69
CA PRO A 346 -30.00 19.20 -13.67
C PRO A 346 -28.64 18.51 -13.89
N PRO A 347 -28.29 17.48 -13.09
CA PRO A 347 -26.97 16.83 -13.12
C PRO A 347 -26.46 16.49 -14.53
N GLU A 348 -27.31 15.93 -15.38
CA GLU A 348 -26.99 15.51 -16.75
C GLU A 348 -26.56 16.66 -17.67
N GLN A 349 -26.85 17.91 -17.30
CA GLN A 349 -26.55 19.11 -18.10
C GLN A 349 -25.29 19.84 -17.60
N ARG A 350 -24.85 19.60 -16.36
CA ARG A 350 -23.82 20.38 -15.65
C ARG A 350 -22.47 20.45 -16.38
N TRP A 351 -22.08 19.38 -17.07
CA TRP A 351 -20.81 19.30 -17.81
C TRP A 351 -20.94 19.50 -19.34
N ALA A 352 -22.16 19.52 -19.89
CA ALA A 352 -22.39 19.42 -21.33
C ALA A 352 -21.71 20.54 -22.14
N ALA A 353 -21.65 21.75 -21.60
CA ALA A 353 -20.96 22.88 -22.22
C ALA A 353 -19.43 22.70 -22.26
N ALA A 354 -18.84 22.10 -21.22
CA ALA A 354 -17.39 21.87 -21.13
C ALA A 354 -16.92 20.72 -22.04
N MET A 355 -17.76 19.68 -22.20
CA MET A 355 -17.40 18.49 -23.00
C MET A 355 -17.39 18.70 -24.52
N LYS A 356 -17.93 19.81 -25.02
CA LYS A 356 -18.17 20.08 -26.46
C LYS A 356 -16.98 19.81 -27.39
N ASN A 357 -15.75 20.07 -26.93
CA ASN A 357 -14.51 19.85 -27.70
C ASN A 357 -13.60 18.77 -27.08
N ALA A 358 -14.06 18.04 -26.06
CA ALA A 358 -13.26 17.10 -25.27
C ALA A 358 -13.44 15.63 -25.66
N ALA A 359 -14.48 15.28 -26.44
CA ALA A 359 -14.81 13.90 -26.78
C ALA A 359 -13.66 13.12 -27.43
N GLU A 360 -12.97 13.68 -28.43
CA GLU A 360 -11.88 12.97 -29.13
C GLU A 360 -10.59 12.84 -28.28
N PRO A 361 -10.11 13.89 -27.57
CA PRO A 361 -9.06 13.73 -26.57
C PRO A 361 -9.41 12.70 -25.48
N LEU A 362 -10.67 12.68 -25.02
CA LEU A 362 -11.13 11.76 -23.98
C LEU A 362 -11.16 10.31 -24.47
N LYS A 363 -11.67 10.05 -25.68
CA LYS A 363 -11.60 8.72 -26.32
C LYS A 363 -10.16 8.24 -26.49
N LYS A 364 -9.24 9.11 -26.91
CA LYS A 364 -7.82 8.78 -27.07
C LYS A 364 -7.19 8.38 -25.73
N MET A 365 -7.45 9.17 -24.68
CA MET A 365 -6.99 8.91 -23.32
C MET A 365 -7.56 7.57 -22.78
N ILE A 366 -8.88 7.34 -22.91
CA ILE A 366 -9.54 6.07 -22.56
C ILE A 366 -8.91 4.89 -23.29
N THR A 367 -8.63 5.02 -24.59
CA THR A 367 -8.02 3.95 -25.41
C THR A 367 -6.66 3.53 -24.85
N HIS A 368 -5.81 4.48 -24.50
CA HIS A 368 -4.50 4.19 -23.92
C HIS A 368 -4.59 3.68 -22.47
N PHE A 369 -5.51 4.20 -21.66
CA PHE A 369 -5.72 3.70 -20.29
C PHE A 369 -6.31 2.28 -20.25
N LYS A 370 -7.24 1.94 -21.16
CA LYS A 370 -7.70 0.55 -21.37
C LYS A 370 -6.52 -0.37 -21.77
N SER A 371 -5.67 0.07 -22.70
CA SER A 371 -4.49 -0.71 -23.11
C SER A 371 -3.50 -0.94 -21.98
N PHE A 372 -3.38 0.00 -21.04
CA PHE A 372 -2.55 -0.15 -19.84
C PHE A 372 -3.16 -1.16 -18.85
N VAL A 373 -4.46 -1.05 -18.55
CA VAL A 373 -5.17 -2.00 -17.69
C VAL A 373 -5.12 -3.43 -18.26
N GLY A 374 -5.16 -3.58 -19.59
CA GLY A 374 -4.95 -4.87 -20.28
C GLY A 374 -3.58 -5.51 -20.07
N VAL A 375 -2.55 -4.74 -19.70
CA VAL A 375 -1.22 -5.25 -19.34
C VAL A 375 -1.11 -5.51 -17.84
N LEU A 376 -1.77 -4.72 -16.98
CA LEU A 376 -1.78 -4.96 -15.53
C LEU A 376 -2.60 -6.19 -15.13
N SER A 377 -3.79 -6.37 -15.73
CA SER A 377 -4.68 -7.47 -15.40
C SER A 377 -5.59 -7.79 -16.58
N GLU A 378 -5.31 -8.91 -17.24
CA GLU A 378 -6.14 -9.45 -18.31
C GLU A 378 -7.57 -9.76 -17.81
N GLU A 379 -7.74 -10.11 -16.52
CA GLU A 379 -9.04 -10.36 -15.88
C GLU A 379 -9.87 -9.07 -15.72
N LEU A 380 -9.24 -8.00 -15.23
CA LEU A 380 -9.88 -6.68 -15.11
C LEU A 380 -10.26 -6.13 -16.49
N PHE A 381 -9.37 -6.27 -17.48
CA PHE A 381 -9.62 -5.87 -18.85
C PHE A 381 -10.79 -6.66 -19.49
N LYS A 382 -10.81 -8.00 -19.33
CA LYS A 382 -11.93 -8.86 -19.79
C LYS A 382 -13.26 -8.51 -19.12
N LEU A 383 -13.24 -8.04 -17.87
CA LEU A 383 -14.44 -7.54 -17.19
C LEU A 383 -14.93 -6.25 -17.87
N ILE A 384 -14.04 -5.29 -18.10
CA ILE A 384 -14.34 -3.94 -18.60
C ILE A 384 -14.75 -3.93 -20.08
N GLU A 385 -14.09 -4.70 -20.96
CA GLU A 385 -14.14 -4.45 -22.40
C GLU A 385 -15.54 -4.69 -23.03
N ASP A 386 -16.17 -5.85 -22.79
CA ASP A 386 -17.56 -6.10 -23.24
C ASP A 386 -18.30 -7.17 -22.41
N SER A 387 -18.04 -7.26 -21.09
CA SER A 387 -18.79 -8.23 -20.26
C SER A 387 -20.21 -7.71 -19.95
N PRO A 388 -21.29 -8.49 -20.16
CA PRO A 388 -22.64 -8.09 -19.75
C PRO A 388 -22.78 -7.88 -18.24
N LYS A 389 -21.86 -8.46 -17.45
CA LYS A 389 -21.73 -8.20 -16.01
C LYS A 389 -21.34 -6.74 -15.74
N PHE A 390 -20.31 -6.23 -16.42
CA PHE A 390 -19.81 -4.87 -16.21
C PHE A 390 -20.81 -3.80 -16.69
N LYS A 391 -21.57 -4.06 -17.77
CA LYS A 391 -22.64 -3.17 -18.21
C LYS A 391 -23.74 -3.02 -17.15
N LYS A 392 -24.20 -4.15 -16.58
CA LYS A 392 -25.15 -4.15 -15.45
C LYS A 392 -24.57 -3.52 -14.19
N LEU A 393 -23.29 -3.77 -13.88
CA LEU A 393 -22.59 -3.14 -12.76
C LEU A 393 -22.57 -1.62 -12.95
N ALA A 394 -22.18 -1.12 -14.13
CA ALA A 394 -22.12 0.31 -14.42
C ALA A 394 -23.50 0.96 -14.33
N GLU A 395 -24.54 0.34 -14.89
CA GLU A 395 -25.93 0.80 -14.75
C GLU A 395 -26.34 0.95 -13.28
N GLN A 396 -26.00 -0.04 -12.44
CA GLN A 396 -26.26 -0.01 -11.00
C GLN A 396 -25.42 1.07 -10.31
N VAL A 397 -24.10 1.05 -10.46
CA VAL A 397 -23.16 1.97 -9.80
C VAL A 397 -23.48 3.43 -10.14
N LEU A 398 -23.79 3.75 -11.39
CA LEU A 398 -24.21 5.09 -11.81
C LEU A 398 -25.59 5.48 -11.26
N THR A 399 -26.40 4.53 -10.83
CA THR A 399 -27.68 4.80 -10.16
C THR A 399 -27.47 4.99 -8.65
N ASP A 400 -26.64 4.14 -8.02
CA ASP A 400 -26.25 4.22 -6.61
C ASP A 400 -25.42 5.49 -6.31
N MET A 401 -24.71 6.05 -7.30
CA MET A 401 -23.97 7.33 -7.22
C MET A 401 -24.85 8.59 -7.31
N GLY A 402 -26.16 8.48 -7.52
CA GLY A 402 -27.08 9.62 -7.53
C GLY A 402 -26.70 10.71 -8.56
N GLU A 403 -26.59 11.96 -8.12
CA GLU A 403 -26.26 13.09 -9.02
C GLU A 403 -24.92 12.91 -9.75
N TYR A 404 -23.93 12.27 -9.14
CA TYR A 404 -22.63 12.05 -9.80
C TYR A 404 -22.71 11.07 -10.96
N GLY A 405 -23.52 10.02 -10.83
CA GLY A 405 -23.78 9.10 -11.93
C GLY A 405 -24.63 9.73 -13.03
N LEU A 406 -25.61 10.57 -12.68
CA LEU A 406 -26.36 11.37 -13.67
C LEU A 406 -25.46 12.38 -14.41
N GLU A 407 -24.48 12.99 -13.74
CA GLU A 407 -23.45 13.81 -14.40
C GLU A 407 -22.58 12.98 -15.36
N MET A 408 -22.16 11.77 -14.98
CA MET A 408 -21.43 10.85 -15.87
C MET A 408 -22.27 10.44 -17.10
N ARG A 409 -23.58 10.17 -16.92
CA ARG A 409 -24.53 9.94 -18.03
C ARG A 409 -24.66 11.17 -18.94
N GLY A 410 -24.67 12.37 -18.36
CA GLY A 410 -24.61 13.64 -19.08
C GLY A 410 -23.36 13.78 -19.95
N ILE A 411 -22.19 13.41 -19.42
CA ILE A 411 -20.92 13.40 -20.14
C ILE A 411 -20.93 12.36 -21.28
N ALA A 412 -21.42 11.14 -21.01
CA ALA A 412 -21.54 10.07 -22.02
C ALA A 412 -22.38 10.55 -23.22
N ASN A 413 -23.58 11.06 -22.95
CA ASN A 413 -24.48 11.64 -23.96
C ASN A 413 -23.85 12.84 -24.71
N ALA A 414 -23.14 13.73 -24.01
CA ALA A 414 -22.50 14.90 -24.61
C ALA A 414 -21.26 14.58 -25.47
N THR A 415 -20.70 13.36 -25.37
CA THR A 415 -19.47 12.96 -26.07
C THR A 415 -19.63 11.79 -27.06
N GLY A 416 -20.72 11.03 -26.95
CA GLY A 416 -20.90 9.76 -27.66
C GLY A 416 -19.93 8.67 -27.19
N ILE A 417 -19.51 8.75 -25.92
CA ILE A 417 -18.71 7.73 -25.20
C ILE A 417 -19.69 6.91 -24.34
N SER A 418 -19.40 5.64 -24.07
CA SER A 418 -20.33 4.78 -23.34
C SER A 418 -20.41 5.14 -21.84
N GLU A 419 -21.53 4.81 -21.17
CA GLU A 419 -21.68 5.05 -19.72
C GLU A 419 -20.62 4.29 -18.91
N GLU A 420 -20.32 3.06 -19.34
CA GLU A 420 -19.30 2.19 -18.76
C GLU A 420 -17.88 2.76 -18.92
N GLU A 421 -17.60 3.40 -20.06
CA GLU A 421 -16.32 4.08 -20.30
C GLU A 421 -16.17 5.37 -19.49
N ILE A 422 -17.23 6.16 -19.30
CA ILE A 422 -17.18 7.34 -18.43
C ILE A 422 -17.07 6.93 -16.94
N LEU A 423 -17.73 5.85 -16.51
CA LEU A 423 -17.51 5.30 -15.17
C LEU A 423 -16.05 4.86 -14.99
N PHE A 424 -15.47 4.17 -15.98
CA PHE A 424 -14.07 3.74 -15.97
C PHE A 424 -13.08 4.93 -15.89
N VAL A 425 -13.36 6.05 -16.57
CA VAL A 425 -12.60 7.32 -16.38
C VAL A 425 -12.68 7.80 -14.93
N ASN A 426 -13.84 7.73 -14.29
CA ASN A 426 -14.00 8.16 -12.90
C ASN A 426 -13.35 7.20 -11.89
N MET A 427 -13.11 5.95 -12.27
CA MET A 427 -12.33 4.96 -11.50
C MET A 427 -10.81 5.10 -11.64
N MET A 428 -10.29 5.90 -12.59
CA MET A 428 -8.85 6.00 -12.89
C MET A 428 -7.96 6.20 -11.66
N TYR A 429 -8.36 7.08 -10.74
CA TYR A 429 -7.58 7.43 -9.55
C TYR A 429 -7.66 6.37 -8.43
N GLU A 430 -8.66 5.49 -8.49
CA GLU A 430 -8.77 4.31 -7.61
C GLU A 430 -7.98 3.10 -8.19
N ILE A 431 -7.24 3.31 -9.31
CA ILE A 431 -6.39 2.31 -9.99
C ILE A 431 -4.91 2.73 -9.96
N GLU A 432 -4.58 3.97 -10.34
CA GLU A 432 -3.19 4.46 -10.31
C GLU A 432 -3.09 5.95 -9.94
N GLY A 433 -1.86 6.38 -9.67
CA GLY A 433 -1.48 7.79 -9.52
C GLY A 433 -0.18 7.95 -8.75
N GLY A 434 0.61 8.96 -9.13
CA GLY A 434 1.74 9.49 -8.38
C GLY A 434 1.49 10.94 -8.01
N CYS A 435 1.95 11.40 -6.86
CA CYS A 435 1.71 12.78 -6.42
C CYS A 435 2.84 13.28 -5.53
N THR A 436 3.06 14.60 -5.50
CA THR A 436 3.68 15.30 -4.37
C THR A 436 2.71 16.39 -3.94
N SER A 437 2.37 16.47 -2.65
CA SER A 437 1.49 17.49 -2.08
C SER A 437 2.12 18.11 -0.83
N ILE A 438 2.04 19.43 -0.70
CA ILE A 438 2.74 20.22 0.32
C ILE A 438 1.78 21.28 0.87
N VAL A 439 1.57 21.30 2.18
CA VAL A 439 0.98 22.46 2.87
C VAL A 439 2.08 23.14 3.66
N ALA A 440 2.25 24.44 3.47
CA ALA A 440 3.24 25.26 4.16
C ALA A 440 2.60 26.53 4.72
N GLN A 441 3.28 27.15 5.69
CA GLN A 441 2.95 28.47 6.22
C GLN A 441 4.16 29.41 6.18
N ASP A 442 3.92 30.69 6.00
CA ASP A 442 4.95 31.71 6.14
C ASP A 442 5.19 32.12 7.61
N ALA A 443 6.12 33.06 7.82
CA ALA A 443 6.46 33.57 9.15
C ALA A 443 5.29 34.30 9.83
N ASP A 444 4.40 34.93 9.05
CA ASP A 444 3.21 35.66 9.53
C ASP A 444 2.03 34.71 9.85
N GLY A 445 2.01 33.53 9.24
CA GLY A 445 1.08 32.44 9.48
C GLY A 445 0.06 32.22 8.36
N HIS A 446 0.24 32.83 7.19
CA HIS A 446 -0.61 32.58 6.02
C HIS A 446 -0.33 31.16 5.49
N VAL A 447 -1.37 30.38 5.23
CA VAL A 447 -1.25 29.01 4.71
C VAL A 447 -1.33 28.99 3.19
N VAL A 448 -0.39 28.25 2.58
CA VAL A 448 -0.36 27.92 1.15
C VAL A 448 -0.30 26.41 0.96
N HIS A 449 -0.97 25.92 -0.08
CA HIS A 449 -1.07 24.49 -0.37
C HIS A 449 -0.76 24.28 -1.87
N GLY A 450 0.14 23.37 -2.20
CA GLY A 450 0.56 23.14 -3.58
C GLY A 450 0.86 21.68 -3.85
N ARG A 451 0.76 21.28 -5.12
CA ARG A 451 0.92 19.87 -5.52
C ARG A 451 1.41 19.70 -6.96
N ASN A 452 2.04 18.57 -7.23
CA ASN A 452 2.22 17.98 -8.56
C ASN A 452 1.32 16.76 -8.68
N LEU A 453 0.60 16.61 -9.80
CA LEU A 453 -0.17 15.40 -10.11
C LEU A 453 0.52 14.62 -11.22
N ASP A 454 1.01 13.44 -10.88
CA ASP A 454 1.73 12.52 -11.75
C ASP A 454 0.80 11.38 -12.16
N PHE A 455 0.68 11.06 -13.46
CA PHE A 455 -0.27 10.04 -13.93
C PHE A 455 0.21 9.36 -15.22
N GLY A 456 -0.06 8.07 -15.38
CA GLY A 456 0.34 7.28 -16.54
C GLY A 456 1.53 6.36 -16.26
N LEU A 457 1.49 5.70 -15.11
CA LEU A 457 2.53 4.79 -14.65
C LEU A 457 2.63 3.57 -15.60
N PHE A 458 3.83 3.01 -15.72
CA PHE A 458 4.15 1.81 -16.52
C PHE A 458 3.96 1.86 -18.05
N PHE A 459 3.14 2.73 -18.66
CA PHE A 459 2.94 2.73 -20.13
C PHE A 459 3.00 4.10 -20.84
N GLY A 460 3.84 4.19 -21.89
CA GLY A 460 3.73 5.26 -22.90
C GLY A 460 5.03 5.83 -23.47
N GLU A 461 6.09 5.05 -23.68
CA GLU A 461 7.38 5.58 -24.19
C GLU A 461 7.32 6.05 -25.66
N ASP A 462 7.11 7.36 -25.91
CA ASP A 462 7.59 7.98 -27.15
C ASP A 462 9.08 8.28 -27.02
N TRP A 463 9.90 7.29 -27.33
CA TRP A 463 11.36 7.36 -27.33
C TRP A 463 11.96 8.50 -28.18
N LYS A 464 11.20 9.08 -29.12
CA LYS A 464 11.67 10.21 -29.95
C LYS A 464 11.44 11.57 -29.29
N HIS A 465 10.52 11.64 -28.32
CA HIS A 465 10.08 12.88 -27.68
C HIS A 465 10.21 12.85 -26.15
N LEU A 466 10.60 11.70 -25.57
CA LEU A 466 10.88 11.47 -24.15
C LEU A 466 9.69 11.73 -23.21
N GLN A 467 8.46 11.58 -23.68
CA GLN A 467 7.23 11.80 -22.91
C GLN A 467 6.41 10.52 -22.76
N TRP A 468 5.52 10.49 -21.77
CA TRP A 468 4.61 9.38 -21.48
C TRP A 468 3.25 9.60 -22.15
N THR A 469 2.84 8.67 -23.04
CA THR A 469 1.63 8.80 -23.87
C THR A 469 0.36 9.13 -23.07
N LEU A 470 0.09 8.43 -21.96
CA LEU A 470 -1.12 8.68 -21.17
C LEU A 470 -1.06 10.04 -20.44
N THR A 471 0.12 10.43 -19.94
CA THR A 471 0.36 11.76 -19.39
C THR A 471 0.13 12.87 -20.42
N GLU A 472 0.59 12.69 -21.66
CA GLU A 472 0.34 13.64 -22.75
C GLU A 472 -1.14 13.75 -23.10
N ASP A 473 -1.88 12.63 -23.12
CA ASP A 473 -3.31 12.63 -23.48
C ASP A 473 -4.22 13.18 -22.38
N LEU A 474 -3.75 13.18 -21.13
CA LEU A 474 -4.41 13.83 -20.01
C LEU A 474 -4.29 15.37 -20.04
N ARG A 475 -3.17 15.94 -20.52
CA ARG A 475 -2.97 17.40 -20.50
C ARG A 475 -4.02 18.21 -21.31
N PRO A 476 -4.44 17.81 -22.53
CA PRO A 476 -5.55 18.45 -23.26
C PRO A 476 -6.88 18.47 -22.52
N LEU A 477 -7.10 17.56 -21.56
CA LEU A 477 -8.32 17.45 -20.77
C LEU A 477 -8.32 18.34 -19.52
N LEU A 478 -7.16 18.86 -19.07
CA LEU A 478 -7.07 19.68 -17.85
C LEU A 478 -7.83 21.01 -17.96
N ARG A 479 -8.73 21.29 -17.02
CA ARG A 479 -9.40 22.60 -16.86
C ARG A 479 -9.44 23.00 -15.40
N ASN A 480 -9.46 24.30 -15.16
CA ASN A 480 -9.91 24.83 -13.88
C ASN A 480 -11.43 25.03 -13.93
N VAL A 481 -12.10 24.78 -12.81
CA VAL A 481 -13.55 24.72 -12.68
C VAL A 481 -13.98 25.63 -11.55
N HIS A 482 -14.93 26.53 -11.83
CA HIS A 482 -15.74 27.16 -10.79
C HIS A 482 -16.98 26.27 -10.58
N PHE A 483 -17.09 25.63 -9.41
CA PHE A 483 -18.34 25.00 -9.01
C PHE A 483 -19.23 26.06 -8.38
N VAL A 484 -20.37 26.37 -9.01
CA VAL A 484 -21.25 27.47 -8.59
C VAL A 484 -22.60 26.96 -8.10
N ARG A 485 -23.22 27.72 -7.19
CA ARG A 485 -24.61 27.51 -6.71
C ARG A 485 -25.21 28.87 -6.37
N GLY A 486 -26.44 29.14 -6.78
CA GLY A 486 -27.05 30.48 -6.65
C GLY A 486 -26.26 31.59 -7.37
N LYS A 487 -25.48 31.24 -8.41
CA LYS A 487 -24.51 32.08 -9.14
C LYS A 487 -23.28 32.55 -8.34
N ALA A 488 -23.07 32.08 -7.11
CA ALA A 488 -21.81 32.29 -6.37
C ALA A 488 -20.87 31.09 -6.58
N SER A 489 -19.54 31.31 -6.64
CA SER A 489 -18.59 30.18 -6.53
C SER A 489 -18.67 29.60 -5.12
N LEU A 490 -18.85 28.29 -5.06
CA LEU A 490 -18.89 27.47 -3.85
C LEU A 490 -17.49 26.94 -3.52
N TYR A 491 -16.75 26.53 -4.55
CA TYR A 491 -15.33 26.19 -4.51
C TYR A 491 -14.75 26.13 -5.94
N ASP A 492 -13.44 26.25 -6.05
CA ASP A 492 -12.69 26.16 -7.32
C ASP A 492 -11.80 24.89 -7.34
N SER A 493 -11.61 24.27 -8.50
CA SER A 493 -10.87 22.99 -8.62
C SER A 493 -10.15 22.83 -9.97
N THR A 494 -9.06 22.05 -9.99
CA THR A 494 -8.42 21.59 -11.23
C THR A 494 -8.80 20.13 -11.50
N VAL A 495 -9.40 19.85 -12.66
CA VAL A 495 -9.92 18.52 -13.04
C VAL A 495 -9.51 18.14 -14.46
N PHE A 496 -9.65 16.85 -14.80
CA PHE A 496 -9.65 16.37 -16.18
C PHE A 496 -11.10 16.30 -16.70
N LEU A 497 -11.38 16.85 -17.89
CA LEU A 497 -12.71 16.74 -18.51
C LEU A 497 -13.07 15.26 -18.76
N GLY A 498 -14.22 14.84 -18.25
CA GLY A 498 -14.64 13.44 -18.14
C GLY A 498 -14.65 12.93 -16.68
N TYR A 499 -13.90 13.56 -15.79
CA TYR A 499 -13.80 13.23 -14.37
C TYR A 499 -14.65 14.20 -13.53
N VAL A 500 -15.65 13.69 -12.81
CA VAL A 500 -16.62 14.53 -12.06
C VAL A 500 -16.24 14.73 -10.58
N GLY A 501 -15.29 13.94 -10.06
CA GLY A 501 -14.73 14.14 -8.72
C GLY A 501 -13.70 15.27 -8.65
N SER A 502 -13.27 15.62 -7.44
CA SER A 502 -12.26 16.67 -7.19
C SER A 502 -11.01 16.09 -6.52
N LEU A 503 -9.85 16.18 -7.18
CA LEU A 503 -8.55 15.70 -6.68
C LEU A 503 -7.61 16.81 -6.18
N THR A 504 -7.95 18.06 -6.51
CA THR A 504 -7.24 19.31 -6.16
C THR A 504 -8.27 20.43 -6.17
N ALA A 505 -8.54 21.04 -5.02
CA ALA A 505 -9.62 22.03 -4.88
C ALA A 505 -9.41 22.98 -3.69
N VAL A 506 -10.01 24.17 -3.78
CA VAL A 506 -9.94 25.22 -2.76
C VAL A 506 -11.28 25.94 -2.58
N LYS A 507 -11.64 26.17 -1.31
CA LYS A 507 -12.84 26.89 -0.87
C LYS A 507 -12.43 28.17 -0.15
N LYS A 508 -12.89 29.31 -0.69
CA LYS A 508 -12.56 30.64 -0.18
C LYS A 508 -13.03 30.83 1.27
N GLY A 509 -12.12 31.25 2.15
CA GLY A 509 -12.37 31.41 3.58
C GLY A 509 -12.58 30.09 4.34
N GLY A 510 -12.31 28.94 3.72
CA GLY A 510 -12.57 27.61 4.29
C GLY A 510 -11.33 26.73 4.34
N PHE A 511 -11.04 26.03 3.25
CA PHE A 511 -9.98 25.02 3.19
C PHE A 511 -9.58 24.67 1.75
N SER A 512 -8.45 23.99 1.60
CA SER A 512 -7.90 23.48 0.33
C SER A 512 -7.49 22.02 0.52
N VAL A 513 -7.79 21.14 -0.45
CA VAL A 513 -7.53 19.70 -0.35
C VAL A 513 -6.85 19.18 -1.61
N THR A 514 -5.93 18.23 -1.42
CA THR A 514 -5.43 17.35 -2.47
C THR A 514 -5.47 15.89 -2.01
N VAL A 515 -5.56 14.98 -2.97
CA VAL A 515 -5.44 13.53 -2.74
C VAL A 515 -4.11 13.04 -3.29
N ASN A 516 -3.44 12.14 -2.57
CA ASN A 516 -2.38 11.31 -3.15
C ASN A 516 -2.79 9.84 -3.07
N THR A 517 -2.57 9.05 -4.13
CA THR A 517 -2.84 7.60 -4.15
C THR A 517 -1.97 6.88 -3.12
N ARG A 518 -2.56 5.96 -2.35
CA ARG A 518 -1.86 5.12 -1.38
C ARG A 518 -2.03 3.66 -1.76
N TYR A 519 -0.94 2.91 -1.71
CA TYR A 519 -0.94 1.49 -2.01
C TYR A 519 -0.69 0.70 -0.71
N ASP A 520 -1.59 -0.22 -0.38
CA ASP A 520 -1.36 -1.26 0.61
C ASP A 520 -2.00 -2.59 0.16
N SER A 521 -1.79 -3.65 0.94
CA SER A 521 -2.25 -5.01 0.60
C SER A 521 -3.77 -5.17 0.50
N THR A 522 -4.57 -4.16 0.86
CA THR A 522 -6.03 -4.18 0.73
C THR A 522 -6.54 -3.51 -0.54
N HIS A 523 -5.74 -2.64 -1.18
CA HIS A 523 -6.15 -1.78 -2.29
C HIS A 523 -6.81 -2.55 -3.46
N TRP A 524 -6.12 -3.52 -4.04
CA TRP A 524 -6.65 -4.31 -5.16
C TRP A 524 -7.84 -5.19 -4.76
N ALA A 525 -7.85 -5.75 -3.54
CA ALA A 525 -8.95 -6.56 -3.05
C ALA A 525 -10.24 -5.73 -2.89
N ALA A 526 -10.13 -4.47 -2.43
CA ALA A 526 -11.25 -3.54 -2.33
C ALA A 526 -11.81 -3.16 -3.71
N LEU A 527 -10.94 -2.84 -4.67
CA LEU A 527 -11.33 -2.50 -6.04
C LEU A 527 -12.04 -3.68 -6.74
N LEU A 528 -11.47 -4.89 -6.63
CA LEU A 528 -12.09 -6.10 -7.19
C LEU A 528 -13.43 -6.41 -6.52
N ALA A 529 -13.52 -6.33 -5.19
CA ALA A 529 -14.79 -6.54 -4.49
C ALA A 529 -15.87 -5.54 -4.93
N PHE A 530 -15.51 -4.26 -5.16
CA PHE A 530 -16.42 -3.27 -5.72
C PHE A 530 -16.87 -3.63 -7.15
N LEU A 531 -15.95 -4.07 -8.00
CA LEU A 531 -16.25 -4.54 -9.37
C LEU A 531 -17.08 -5.84 -9.42
N GLU A 532 -17.09 -6.63 -8.35
CA GLU A 532 -18.01 -7.76 -8.16
C GLU A 532 -19.38 -7.37 -7.58
N GLY A 533 -19.60 -6.09 -7.25
CA GLY A 533 -20.82 -5.60 -6.57
C GLY A 533 -20.90 -5.96 -5.08
N LYS A 534 -19.76 -6.34 -4.46
CA LYS A 534 -19.63 -6.71 -3.04
C LYS A 534 -18.99 -5.61 -2.18
N GLY A 535 -18.24 -4.70 -2.81
CA GLY A 535 -17.56 -3.58 -2.15
C GLY A 535 -18.55 -2.50 -1.72
N SER A 536 -18.18 -1.72 -0.69
CA SER A 536 -18.97 -0.57 -0.23
C SER A 536 -18.08 0.50 0.38
N GLY A 537 -18.17 1.72 -0.11
CA GLY A 537 -17.32 2.85 0.26
C GLY A 537 -17.39 3.93 -0.82
N ASN A 538 -16.99 5.16 -0.50
CA ASN A 538 -17.00 6.25 -1.47
C ASN A 538 -15.71 6.27 -2.28
N PHE A 539 -15.80 6.55 -3.59
CA PHE A 539 -14.62 7.00 -4.34
C PHE A 539 -14.15 8.32 -3.70
N LEU A 540 -12.86 8.45 -3.41
CA LEU A 540 -12.37 9.55 -2.58
C LEU A 540 -12.56 10.92 -3.26
N SER A 541 -12.44 10.97 -4.59
CA SER A 541 -12.68 12.22 -5.34
C SER A 541 -14.14 12.67 -5.34
N LEU A 542 -15.10 11.74 -5.20
CA LEU A 542 -16.52 12.05 -5.03
C LEU A 542 -16.83 12.47 -3.58
N LEU A 543 -16.23 11.79 -2.59
CA LEU A 543 -16.30 12.23 -1.19
C LEU A 543 -15.76 13.66 -1.02
N LEU A 544 -14.63 14.00 -1.64
CA LEU A 544 -14.12 15.37 -1.53
C LEU A 544 -15.07 16.40 -2.14
N ARG A 545 -15.80 16.03 -3.20
CA ARG A 545 -16.83 16.90 -3.77
C ARG A 545 -18.00 17.12 -2.80
N GLU A 546 -18.46 16.08 -2.11
CA GLU A 546 -19.40 16.23 -0.99
C GLU A 546 -18.86 17.17 0.10
N VAL A 547 -17.60 16.97 0.53
CA VAL A 547 -16.94 17.82 1.55
C VAL A 547 -16.88 19.28 1.11
N PHE A 548 -16.51 19.56 -0.15
CA PHE A 548 -16.49 20.92 -0.69
C PHE A 548 -17.88 21.54 -0.85
N VAL A 549 -18.92 20.73 -1.08
CA VAL A 549 -20.30 21.21 -1.16
C VAL A 549 -20.89 21.49 0.22
N HIS A 550 -20.62 20.64 1.22
CA HIS A 550 -21.33 20.63 2.51
C HIS A 550 -20.55 21.21 3.70
N ASN A 551 -19.22 21.05 3.78
CA ASN A 551 -18.41 21.65 4.86
C ASN A 551 -18.01 23.09 4.51
N SER A 552 -17.90 23.96 5.51
CA SER A 552 -17.53 25.37 5.32
C SER A 552 -16.15 25.71 5.89
N THR A 553 -15.73 25.08 6.98
CA THR A 553 -14.45 25.39 7.67
C THR A 553 -13.44 24.24 7.61
N TYR A 554 -12.15 24.56 7.79
CA TYR A 554 -11.07 23.57 7.85
C TYR A 554 -11.31 22.46 8.91
N PRO A 555 -11.71 22.75 10.15
CA PRO A 555 -11.98 21.70 11.15
C PRO A 555 -13.14 20.78 10.76
N GLU A 556 -14.23 21.32 10.21
CA GLU A 556 -15.38 20.52 9.74
C GLU A 556 -14.97 19.56 8.61
N ALA A 557 -14.22 20.06 7.63
CA ALA A 557 -13.76 19.26 6.49
C ALA A 557 -12.77 18.19 6.94
N LEU A 558 -11.79 18.54 7.78
CA LEU A 558 -10.83 17.59 8.35
C LEU A 558 -11.53 16.46 9.13
N ASP A 559 -12.51 16.78 9.98
CA ASP A 559 -13.26 15.78 10.74
C ASP A 559 -14.12 14.88 9.84
N THR A 560 -14.81 15.48 8.87
CA THR A 560 -15.63 14.74 7.88
C THR A 560 -14.77 13.78 7.08
N ILE A 561 -13.59 14.22 6.62
CA ILE A 561 -12.63 13.38 5.90
C ILE A 561 -12.15 12.23 6.80
N ARG A 562 -11.69 12.50 8.03
CA ARG A 562 -11.18 11.49 8.99
C ARG A 562 -12.16 10.32 9.18
N HIS A 563 -13.44 10.61 9.34
CA HIS A 563 -14.48 9.62 9.66
C HIS A 563 -15.15 8.96 8.45
N ALA A 564 -15.00 9.52 7.25
CA ALA A 564 -15.66 8.98 6.05
C ALA A 564 -15.10 7.62 5.61
N LYS A 565 -16.00 6.73 5.15
CA LYS A 565 -15.67 5.43 4.55
C LYS A 565 -15.28 5.61 3.08
N LEU A 566 -14.07 5.23 2.73
CA LEU A 566 -13.54 5.21 1.36
C LEU A 566 -13.72 3.82 0.73
N LEU A 567 -13.55 3.72 -0.59
CA LEU A 567 -13.36 2.45 -1.27
C LEU A 567 -12.01 1.83 -0.90
N GLY A 568 -10.92 2.53 -1.19
CA GLY A 568 -9.54 2.09 -0.95
C GLY A 568 -8.77 2.94 0.07
N PRO A 569 -7.50 2.57 0.35
CA PRO A 569 -6.56 3.44 1.05
C PRO A 569 -6.18 4.67 0.23
N ALA A 570 -5.82 5.78 0.90
CA ALA A 570 -5.37 7.02 0.27
C ALA A 570 -4.52 7.88 1.22
N TYR A 571 -3.92 8.96 0.72
CA TYR A 571 -3.56 10.10 1.56
C TYR A 571 -4.47 11.28 1.23
N VAL A 572 -4.94 11.98 2.25
CA VAL A 572 -5.65 13.25 2.08
C VAL A 572 -4.85 14.36 2.76
N ILE A 573 -4.50 15.37 1.98
CA ILE A 573 -3.73 16.52 2.43
C ILE A 573 -4.68 17.72 2.42
N ILE A 574 -4.74 18.46 3.52
CA ILE A 574 -5.67 19.58 3.70
C ILE A 574 -4.97 20.77 4.36
N GLY A 575 -5.18 21.97 3.83
CA GLY A 575 -4.68 23.25 4.35
C GLY A 575 -5.80 24.26 4.52
N GLY A 576 -5.88 24.90 5.69
CA GLY A 576 -6.92 25.87 6.06
C GLY A 576 -6.54 27.31 5.76
N THR A 577 -6.97 28.22 6.63
CA THR A 577 -6.82 29.68 6.49
C THR A 577 -5.91 30.31 7.53
N ALA A 578 -5.77 29.69 8.70
CA ALA A 578 -5.03 30.22 9.84
C ALA A 578 -3.74 29.46 10.14
N ARG A 579 -2.83 30.10 10.87
CA ARG A 579 -1.54 29.52 11.30
C ARG A 579 -1.73 28.13 11.94
N GLY A 580 -1.01 27.14 11.41
CA GLY A 580 -1.06 25.76 11.87
C GLY A 580 -2.21 24.91 11.30
N GLU A 581 -3.15 25.49 10.54
CA GLU A 581 -4.19 24.73 9.83
C GLU A 581 -3.61 24.02 8.60
N GLY A 582 -2.96 22.89 8.84
CA GLY A 582 -2.58 21.94 7.80
C GLY A 582 -2.49 20.52 8.36
N ALA A 583 -2.85 19.53 7.56
CA ALA A 583 -2.78 18.12 7.94
C ALA A 583 -2.51 17.22 6.73
N ILE A 584 -1.81 16.11 7.00
CA ILE A 584 -1.79 14.91 6.15
C ILE A 584 -2.48 13.81 6.94
N LEU A 585 -3.42 13.10 6.29
CA LEU A 585 -4.06 11.89 6.77
C LEU A 585 -3.61 10.70 5.92
N GLU A 586 -2.88 9.75 6.50
CA GLU A 586 -2.72 8.41 5.93
C GLU A 586 -4.01 7.62 6.22
N ARG A 587 -4.70 7.15 5.18
CA ARG A 587 -6.00 6.47 5.28
C ARG A 587 -5.92 5.02 4.83
N SER A 588 -6.59 4.15 5.58
CA SER A 588 -7.20 2.93 5.04
C SER A 588 -8.65 3.24 4.65
N ALA A 589 -9.35 2.27 4.05
CA ALA A 589 -10.75 2.42 3.64
C ALA A 589 -11.71 2.87 4.77
N THR A 590 -11.35 2.67 6.04
CA THR A 590 -12.21 2.97 7.21
C THR A 590 -11.54 3.80 8.31
N ASN A 591 -10.20 3.84 8.40
CA ASN A 591 -9.49 4.43 9.54
C ASN A 591 -8.43 5.44 9.09
N VAL A 592 -8.00 6.30 10.00
CA VAL A 592 -6.72 7.02 9.91
C VAL A 592 -5.64 6.08 10.47
N VAL A 593 -4.60 5.79 9.69
CA VAL A 593 -3.47 4.93 10.11
C VAL A 593 -2.24 5.73 10.53
N GLY A 594 -2.15 6.98 10.09
CA GLY A 594 -1.15 7.96 10.47
C GLY A 594 -1.64 9.38 10.19
N GLU A 595 -1.18 10.34 10.99
CA GLU A 595 -1.56 11.75 10.87
C GLU A 595 -0.33 12.63 11.12
N ARG A 596 -0.17 13.72 10.37
CA ARG A 596 0.86 14.74 10.61
C ARG A 596 0.24 16.14 10.48
N LEU A 597 0.20 16.87 11.59
CA LEU A 597 -0.36 18.22 11.65
C LEU A 597 0.73 19.29 11.48
N LEU A 598 0.43 20.33 10.70
CA LEU A 598 1.31 21.49 10.47
C LEU A 598 1.62 22.25 11.77
N ALA A 599 0.66 22.30 12.71
CA ALA A 599 0.87 22.86 14.05
C ALA A 599 1.96 22.09 14.84
N ASP A 600 1.97 20.76 14.76
CA ASP A 600 2.97 19.92 15.45
C ASP A 600 4.34 20.03 14.79
N GLU A 601 4.39 20.14 13.47
CA GLU A 601 5.65 20.38 12.74
C GLU A 601 6.19 21.78 13.04
N ALA A 602 5.33 22.79 13.18
CA ALA A 602 5.70 24.14 13.60
C ALA A 602 6.31 24.16 15.01
N ALA A 603 5.76 23.38 15.94
CA ALA A 603 6.33 23.19 17.28
C ALA A 603 7.71 22.49 17.26
N LYS A 604 8.06 21.80 16.16
CA LYS A 604 9.35 21.14 15.91
C LYS A 604 10.31 21.98 15.04
N GLY A 605 9.96 23.23 14.72
CA GLY A 605 10.78 24.11 13.88
C GLY A 605 10.71 23.80 12.37
N ARG A 606 9.59 23.28 11.88
CA ARG A 606 9.31 23.09 10.43
C ARG A 606 8.01 23.81 10.07
N ASN A 607 7.98 24.51 8.93
CA ASN A 607 6.82 25.30 8.51
C ASN A 607 6.00 24.62 7.40
N SER A 608 6.14 23.31 7.23
CA SER A 608 5.48 22.54 6.17
C SER A 608 5.23 21.08 6.55
N VAL A 609 4.20 20.50 5.91
CA VAL A 609 3.97 19.06 5.83
C VAL A 609 4.05 18.62 4.36
N VAL A 610 4.69 17.47 4.08
CA VAL A 610 4.94 16.94 2.73
C VAL A 610 4.44 15.51 2.61
N GLU A 611 3.66 15.23 1.56
CA GLU A 611 3.18 13.90 1.20
C GLU A 611 3.54 13.52 -0.24
N THR A 612 3.86 12.24 -0.45
CA THR A 612 4.18 11.64 -1.75
C THR A 612 3.19 10.52 -2.05
N ASN A 613 3.59 9.26 -1.94
CA ASN A 613 2.73 8.08 -2.12
C ASN A 613 3.00 6.97 -1.08
N TRP A 614 3.81 7.26 -0.05
CA TRP A 614 4.39 6.26 0.85
C TRP A 614 4.22 6.68 2.31
N ASP A 615 3.82 5.79 3.20
CA ASP A 615 3.66 6.12 4.64
C ASP A 615 4.94 6.76 5.21
N PHE A 616 4.83 7.58 6.25
CA PHE A 616 5.95 8.37 6.78
C PHE A 616 7.17 7.51 7.13
N GLY A 617 8.30 7.77 6.43
CA GLY A 617 9.55 7.05 6.61
C GLY A 617 9.60 5.68 5.93
N LYS A 618 8.67 5.38 5.02
CA LYS A 618 8.65 4.17 4.17
C LYS A 618 8.88 4.47 2.68
N ASP A 619 9.32 5.67 2.33
CA ASP A 619 9.68 6.04 0.95
C ASP A 619 10.71 5.03 0.38
N PRO A 620 10.41 4.35 -0.74
CA PRO A 620 11.30 3.34 -1.30
C PRO A 620 12.46 4.01 -2.04
N PHE A 621 13.61 3.32 -2.10
CA PHE A 621 14.86 3.84 -2.67
C PHE A 621 14.76 4.31 -4.14
N PHE A 622 13.73 3.89 -4.88
CA PHE A 622 13.47 4.30 -6.27
C PHE A 622 12.59 5.55 -6.38
N ASP A 623 11.77 5.88 -5.38
CA ASP A 623 10.80 6.99 -5.39
C ASP A 623 10.93 7.91 -4.16
N ASP A 624 12.16 8.31 -3.85
CA ASP A 624 12.44 9.34 -2.85
C ASP A 624 12.17 10.76 -3.42
N ARG A 625 10.89 11.13 -3.47
CA ARG A 625 10.43 12.52 -3.70
C ARG A 625 10.29 13.32 -2.40
N ARG A 626 10.00 12.66 -1.26
CA ARG A 626 9.73 13.33 0.02
C ARG A 626 10.97 13.99 0.61
N SER A 627 12.10 13.29 0.71
CA SER A 627 13.31 13.82 1.37
C SER A 627 13.84 15.10 0.70
N PRO A 628 14.01 15.19 -0.65
CA PRO A 628 14.44 16.44 -1.26
C PRO A 628 13.40 17.57 -1.10
N ALA A 629 12.10 17.27 -1.07
CA ALA A 629 11.07 18.27 -0.81
C ALA A 629 11.13 18.82 0.63
N GLU A 630 11.16 17.95 1.64
CA GLU A 630 11.30 18.33 3.06
C GLU A 630 12.61 19.09 3.32
N HIS A 631 13.72 18.69 2.67
CA HIS A 631 15.00 19.41 2.75
C HIS A 631 14.92 20.81 2.14
N CYS A 632 14.36 20.96 0.93
CA CYS A 632 14.21 22.27 0.30
C CYS A 632 13.34 23.25 1.12
N LEU A 633 12.33 22.73 1.82
CA LEU A 633 11.46 23.54 2.68
C LEU A 633 12.15 23.89 4.01
N SER A 634 12.97 23.00 4.57
CA SER A 634 13.69 23.27 5.83
C SER A 634 14.77 24.34 5.69
N GLU A 635 15.50 24.37 4.57
CA GLU A 635 16.43 25.47 4.25
C GLU A 635 15.71 26.82 4.13
N ARG A 636 14.44 26.80 3.70
CA ARG A 636 13.58 27.97 3.50
C ARG A 636 12.65 28.26 4.68
N PHE A 637 12.86 27.64 5.84
CA PHE A 637 11.99 27.80 7.02
C PHE A 637 11.80 29.26 7.47
N ASN A 638 12.84 30.09 7.31
CA ASN A 638 12.82 31.52 7.66
C ASN A 638 12.43 32.44 6.49
N GLU A 639 12.19 31.90 5.29
CA GLU A 639 11.68 32.65 4.15
C GLU A 639 10.14 32.76 4.23
N ASN A 640 9.57 33.78 3.61
CA ASN A 640 8.12 33.79 3.38
C ASN A 640 7.81 32.79 2.24
N ILE A 641 7.34 31.58 2.59
CA ILE A 641 6.96 30.54 1.63
C ILE A 641 5.64 30.93 0.95
N THR A 642 5.76 31.82 -0.04
CA THR A 642 4.71 32.15 -1.00
C THR A 642 4.55 31.03 -2.05
N PHE A 643 3.56 31.19 -2.93
CA PHE A 643 3.42 30.42 -4.17
C PHE A 643 4.73 30.27 -4.96
N SER A 644 5.62 31.28 -4.95
CA SER A 644 6.90 31.19 -5.66
C SER A 644 7.84 30.16 -5.04
N GLY A 645 7.99 30.16 -3.71
CA GLY A 645 8.84 29.19 -3.01
C GLY A 645 8.28 27.77 -3.12
N LEU A 646 6.96 27.64 -2.95
CA LEU A 646 6.24 26.37 -3.07
C LEU A 646 6.33 25.78 -4.48
N PHE A 647 6.19 26.61 -5.52
CA PHE A 647 6.38 26.22 -6.91
C PHE A 647 7.81 25.77 -7.17
N SER A 648 8.85 26.46 -6.66
CA SER A 648 10.24 26.03 -6.86
C SER A 648 10.53 24.64 -6.29
N VAL A 649 9.96 24.27 -5.14
CA VAL A 649 10.13 22.92 -4.56
C VAL A 649 9.41 21.85 -5.39
N LEU A 650 8.24 22.18 -5.94
CA LEU A 650 7.45 21.30 -6.81
C LEU A 650 8.04 21.19 -8.23
N ALA A 651 8.67 22.25 -8.74
CA ALA A 651 9.30 22.29 -10.05
C ALA A 651 10.69 21.61 -10.09
N ALA A 652 11.35 21.48 -8.94
CA ALA A 652 12.60 20.73 -8.81
C ALA A 652 12.40 19.24 -9.08
N ARG A 653 13.39 18.61 -9.71
CA ARG A 653 13.44 17.14 -9.80
C ARG A 653 13.91 16.55 -8.47
N PRO A 654 13.37 15.41 -8.00
CA PRO A 654 12.41 14.52 -8.69
C PRO A 654 10.92 14.85 -8.49
N ASN A 655 10.53 15.90 -7.76
CA ASN A 655 9.12 16.26 -7.55
C ASN A 655 8.39 16.55 -8.87
N ARG A 656 9.01 17.33 -9.75
CA ARG A 656 8.68 17.36 -11.17
C ARG A 656 9.38 16.21 -11.85
N ASN A 657 8.61 15.33 -12.46
CA ASN A 657 9.07 14.14 -13.16
C ASN A 657 8.35 14.03 -14.52
N ARG A 658 8.64 12.99 -15.31
CA ARG A 658 8.02 12.85 -16.64
C ARG A 658 6.52 12.56 -16.61
N LEU A 659 5.99 12.03 -15.51
CA LEU A 659 4.58 11.71 -15.31
C LEU A 659 3.78 12.93 -14.84
N THR A 660 4.43 14.03 -14.43
CA THR A 660 3.75 15.24 -13.95
C THR A 660 2.91 15.89 -15.03
N THR A 661 1.59 15.86 -14.85
CA THR A 661 0.59 16.50 -15.73
C THR A 661 0.47 18.00 -15.45
N TYR A 662 0.34 18.37 -14.17
CA TYR A 662 0.25 19.77 -13.72
C TYR A 662 0.83 20.00 -12.32
N THR A 663 1.23 21.25 -12.06
CA THR A 663 1.39 21.81 -10.72
C THR A 663 0.18 22.67 -10.40
N ALA A 664 -0.36 22.61 -9.18
CA ALA A 664 -1.32 23.57 -8.67
C ALA A 664 -0.83 24.23 -7.38
N LEU A 665 -1.24 25.48 -7.16
CA LEU A 665 -0.93 26.32 -6.00
C LEU A 665 -2.23 26.97 -5.51
N MET A 666 -2.47 26.93 -4.21
CA MET A 666 -3.75 27.27 -3.59
C MET A 666 -3.58 28.06 -2.31
N SER A 667 -4.46 29.02 -2.07
CA SER A 667 -4.61 29.72 -0.79
C SER A 667 -6.09 29.77 -0.42
N ALA A 668 -6.48 29.02 0.62
CA ALA A 668 -7.88 28.94 1.06
C ALA A 668 -8.38 30.27 1.64
N GLU A 669 -7.53 31.02 2.35
CA GLU A 669 -7.81 32.37 2.84
C GLU A 669 -8.35 33.27 1.71
N LYS A 670 -7.63 33.31 0.59
CA LYS A 670 -7.94 34.17 -0.57
C LYS A 670 -8.98 33.56 -1.50
N GLY A 671 -9.11 32.23 -1.50
CA GLY A 671 -9.80 31.49 -2.56
C GLY A 671 -9.04 31.54 -3.88
N GLU A 672 -7.71 31.51 -3.82
CA GLU A 672 -6.83 31.64 -4.98
C GLU A 672 -6.39 30.24 -5.44
N LEU A 673 -6.54 29.93 -6.73
CA LEU A 673 -6.08 28.71 -7.39
C LEU A 673 -5.32 29.08 -8.68
N GLU A 674 -4.03 28.77 -8.69
CA GLU A 674 -3.22 28.75 -9.91
C GLU A 674 -2.92 27.31 -10.29
N ALA A 675 -3.04 26.97 -11.58
CA ALA A 675 -2.68 25.65 -12.08
C ALA A 675 -1.92 25.78 -13.41
N TYR A 676 -0.85 24.99 -13.54
CA TYR A 676 0.10 25.07 -14.62
C TYR A 676 0.36 23.69 -15.21
N LEU A 677 0.23 23.56 -16.54
CA LEU A 677 0.67 22.38 -17.28
C LEU A 677 2.17 22.18 -17.06
N GLN A 678 2.55 21.01 -16.54
CA GLN A 678 3.95 20.67 -16.33
C GLN A 678 4.46 19.78 -17.44
N PHE A 679 5.73 19.95 -17.78
CA PHE A 679 6.47 19.07 -18.66
C PHE A 679 7.86 18.85 -18.09
N CYS A 680 8.42 17.67 -18.35
CA CYS A 680 9.77 17.32 -17.96
C CYS A 680 10.43 16.64 -19.17
N LYS A 681 11.20 17.43 -19.93
CA LYS A 681 11.78 17.09 -21.25
C LYS A 681 13.31 17.04 -21.21
N GLU A 682 13.89 17.42 -20.07
CA GLU A 682 15.30 17.40 -19.77
C GLU A 682 15.83 15.96 -19.75
N LEU A 683 17.05 15.73 -20.24
CA LEU A 683 17.63 14.39 -20.34
C LEU A 683 17.77 13.68 -18.99
N GLU A 684 18.08 14.45 -17.95
CA GLU A 684 18.14 14.00 -16.54
C GLU A 684 16.77 13.69 -15.94
N CYS A 685 15.67 14.11 -16.58
CA CYS A 685 14.35 13.83 -16.06
C CYS A 685 13.94 12.39 -16.36
N ALA A 686 13.53 11.70 -15.30
CA ALA A 686 12.99 10.35 -15.29
C ALA A 686 11.58 10.39 -14.65
N PRO A 687 10.77 9.32 -14.78
CA PRO A 687 9.51 9.19 -14.05
C PRO A 687 9.67 9.00 -12.52
N TRP A 688 10.86 8.59 -12.05
CA TRP A 688 11.24 8.36 -10.65
C TRP A 688 12.73 8.68 -10.43
N LYS A 689 13.31 8.46 -9.24
CA LYS A 689 14.65 8.99 -8.90
C LYS A 689 15.77 8.36 -9.74
N ALA A 690 16.56 9.20 -10.41
CA ALA A 690 17.55 8.78 -11.41
C ALA A 690 18.99 8.56 -10.88
N GLU A 691 19.27 8.92 -9.63
CA GLU A 691 20.65 9.03 -9.11
C GLU A 691 21.30 7.69 -8.76
N THR A 692 20.50 6.63 -8.56
CA THR A 692 20.92 5.29 -8.08
C THR A 692 21.67 4.45 -9.12
N LEU A 693 22.20 5.07 -10.19
CA LEU A 693 22.68 4.42 -11.42
C LEU A 693 24.14 4.78 -11.79
N MET A 694 24.92 5.27 -10.81
CA MET A 694 26.36 5.57 -10.94
C MET A 694 27.25 4.87 -9.89
N VAL A 695 26.77 3.82 -9.22
CA VAL A 695 27.49 3.04 -8.18
C VAL A 695 27.68 1.59 -8.61
#